data_AF-A0A7S9H2K7-F1
#
_entry.id   AF-A0A7S9H2K7-F1
#
_cell.length_a   1.000
_cell.length_b   1.000
_cell.length_c   1.000
_cell.angle_alpha   90.00
_cell.angle_beta   90.00
_cell.angle_gamma   90.00
#
_symmetry.space_group_name_H-M   'P 1'
#
loop_
_entity.id
_entity.type
_entity.pdbx_description
1 polymer ?
#
loop_
_entity_poly.entity_id
_entity_poly.type
_entity_poly.pdbx_seq_one_letter_code
_entity_poly.pdbx_strand_id
1 'polypeptide(L)'
;MGIRWLHISDIHECDREGHFRKGMYAEVVKEVERQAPPDVVFLTGDMSFSGAEKEYRSLEESFVVPLRNALPLGCPIFTVPGNHDVARERGGKPRLWIGDADEAKAFQSIDARGAAKRKDVLLPRFSAYAAFDRRVSAWGSDWLESEAGAVWWCKEINGVRIAVAGVNTAWLCQDNNDWGKLTPGRYMLEKAIDEALKSRPEVTFVLGHHPLESLGVEGEPSDGLRIKERLKQANVLYLHGHLHASGSDRIGDALRNALTIQAPSAFQAHDDARWRNGLMWGEADVATGHVIIEPRLWDEDKREYKWDVHSGYEADRARDRDGFILRVPSRAMPAAADHAGEAARPNADLVPQGWEIVDRDVLANYRASPPPMAAMIQFFDGFLPHWRLVLASTSTGRVQPRAVVERLANRFRAAYEGARKPLVVLLAGAGGEGKSTAVLHAAAVLVEETHQNWTCLRRQATNAKLSEDLLLKLPTIPEHAWVVVIDDADNISASILAAVKRVAARTDVHLLLAARDVDWQLKRVVPRLWQPVADFHTEPLAGLDRDDAMRIVSGWFAWGDEAMGRLKGRSEEDAATALLGHARDHATRQEDGELLGALLVTRQGEDMRAHVRTLVNGLGRGLVFKSHSLRDIYAMVAAMHAENQLYLSRSVLAFAVGRNIDELEQRALLPLRREAMLDSGDTYLLTRHRRIAEAACAVMREDGDNIDRWFPALAGAALRDFKMNYTRDPAIQEWCTSLSDHFVAKGDRWWSLARAIAKALHEADPNDAHRVTTYSSVLRRTGQAKEAMAVLKLNGKRLQNDRAGLYEWATTAGAAGDHGLGVWLCGRSLADGTILSSLQCKLSLAGLGIAFRELFAASQEKAFAAAQAACGQIGLRMPELNSSDRKYFEVHVADGRRNGVAEFSLVQAIDIIRKAVILGADEVEPDNEPMLFERLIGEPDSYGYAALRRMAGET
;
A
#
# COMPACT_ATOMS: atom_id res chain seq x y z
N MET A 1 -17.89 -11.19 -39.15
CA MET A 1 -16.56 -11.51 -39.75
C MET A 1 -15.61 -11.44 -38.59
N GLY A 2 -14.91 -12.53 -38.27
CA GLY A 2 -14.22 -12.67 -36.99
C GLY A 2 -12.74 -13.01 -37.14
N ILE A 3 -11.96 -12.60 -36.14
CA ILE A 3 -10.56 -13.02 -35.96
C ILE A 3 -10.44 -13.66 -34.59
N ARG A 4 -10.01 -14.92 -34.54
CA ARG A 4 -9.74 -15.66 -33.30
C ARG A 4 -8.24 -15.74 -33.04
N TRP A 5 -7.81 -15.56 -31.79
CA TRP A 5 -6.41 -15.69 -31.42
C TRP A 5 -6.21 -16.50 -30.14
N LEU A 6 -5.00 -17.04 -30.01
CA LEU A 6 -4.47 -17.65 -28.80
C LEU A 6 -3.34 -16.78 -28.26
N HIS A 7 -3.41 -16.43 -26.98
CA HIS A 7 -2.43 -15.59 -26.30
C HIS A 7 -1.84 -16.35 -25.11
N ILE A 8 -0.53 -16.57 -25.17
CA ILE A 8 0.27 -17.33 -24.21
C ILE A 8 1.41 -16.42 -23.74
N SER A 9 1.75 -16.47 -22.45
CA SER A 9 2.84 -15.66 -21.89
C SER A 9 3.50 -16.40 -20.74
N ASP A 10 4.70 -15.98 -20.34
CA ASP A 10 5.37 -16.39 -19.09
C ASP A 10 5.47 -17.93 -18.98
N ILE A 11 6.19 -18.53 -19.94
CA ILE A 11 6.45 -19.98 -20.03
C ILE A 11 7.65 -20.40 -19.15
N HIS A 12 8.62 -19.48 -18.96
CA HIS A 12 9.78 -19.66 -18.08
C HIS A 12 10.56 -20.97 -18.32
N GLU A 13 10.85 -21.34 -19.58
CA GLU A 13 11.55 -22.58 -19.93
C GLU A 13 12.89 -22.71 -19.18
N CYS A 14 13.10 -23.86 -18.54
CA CYS A 14 14.36 -24.19 -17.88
C CYS A 14 14.57 -25.71 -17.73
N ASP A 15 15.80 -26.11 -17.43
CA ASP A 15 16.18 -27.52 -17.25
C ASP A 15 15.61 -28.16 -15.95
N ARG A 16 14.91 -27.38 -15.12
CA ARG A 16 14.30 -27.88 -13.87
C ARG A 16 12.92 -28.47 -14.20
N GLU A 17 12.59 -29.60 -13.57
CA GLU A 17 11.24 -30.21 -13.62
C GLU A 17 10.78 -30.70 -15.01
N GLY A 18 11.72 -31.06 -15.88
CA GLY A 18 11.48 -31.33 -17.31
C GLY A 18 10.36 -32.32 -17.64
N HIS A 19 10.07 -33.32 -16.81
CA HIS A 19 8.95 -34.26 -17.06
C HIS A 19 7.57 -33.63 -16.84
N PHE A 20 7.40 -32.85 -15.77
CA PHE A 20 6.13 -32.21 -15.44
C PHE A 20 5.78 -31.12 -16.46
N ARG A 21 6.77 -30.28 -16.77
CA ARG A 21 6.69 -29.21 -17.75
C ARG A 21 6.33 -29.71 -19.15
N LYS A 22 7.02 -30.74 -19.65
CA LYS A 22 6.69 -31.39 -20.94
C LYS A 22 5.29 -32.00 -20.94
N GLY A 23 4.87 -32.56 -19.80
CA GLY A 23 3.51 -33.05 -19.61
C GLY A 23 2.48 -31.94 -19.82
N MET A 24 2.70 -30.76 -19.24
CA MET A 24 1.77 -29.65 -19.37
C MET A 24 1.79 -29.00 -20.78
N TYR A 25 2.95 -28.97 -21.46
CA TYR A 25 3.00 -28.57 -22.87
C TYR A 25 2.11 -29.45 -23.75
N ALA A 26 2.09 -30.76 -23.52
CA ALA A 26 1.18 -31.65 -24.21
C ALA A 26 -0.30 -31.34 -23.90
N GLU A 27 -0.63 -30.93 -22.67
CA GLU A 27 -1.99 -30.55 -22.30
C GLU A 27 -2.43 -29.20 -22.90
N VAL A 28 -1.53 -28.22 -23.01
CA VAL A 28 -1.79 -26.98 -23.77
C VAL A 28 -2.08 -27.30 -25.24
N VAL A 29 -1.27 -28.17 -25.87
CA VAL A 29 -1.47 -28.58 -27.27
C VAL A 29 -2.83 -29.29 -27.43
N LYS A 30 -3.17 -30.20 -26.53
CA LYS A 30 -4.50 -30.86 -26.53
C LYS A 30 -5.65 -29.87 -26.34
N GLU A 31 -5.48 -28.86 -25.49
CA GLU A 31 -6.49 -27.80 -25.34
C GLU A 31 -6.67 -27.03 -26.65
N VAL A 32 -5.58 -26.70 -27.35
CA VAL A 32 -5.65 -26.08 -28.68
C VAL A 32 -6.37 -26.96 -29.70
N GLU A 33 -6.13 -28.28 -29.69
CA GLU A 33 -6.82 -29.23 -30.57
C GLU A 33 -8.32 -29.39 -30.27
N ARG A 34 -8.75 -29.12 -29.02
CA ARG A 34 -10.15 -29.20 -28.57
C ARG A 34 -10.96 -27.95 -28.90
N GLN A 35 -10.30 -26.82 -29.06
CA GLN A 35 -10.91 -25.54 -29.34
C GLN A 35 -11.06 -25.32 -30.85
N ALA A 36 -11.89 -24.36 -31.26
CA ALA A 36 -11.87 -23.95 -32.67
C ALA A 36 -10.50 -23.30 -32.97
N PRO A 37 -9.92 -23.57 -34.15
CA PRO A 37 -8.55 -23.18 -34.44
C PRO A 37 -8.37 -21.65 -34.41
N PRO A 38 -7.24 -21.13 -33.89
CA PRO A 38 -6.95 -19.70 -33.95
C PRO A 38 -6.42 -19.29 -35.33
N ASP A 39 -6.71 -18.04 -35.69
CA ASP A 39 -6.19 -17.37 -36.87
C ASP A 39 -4.77 -16.80 -36.65
N VAL A 40 -4.41 -16.51 -35.40
CA VAL A 40 -3.11 -15.98 -34.99
C VAL A 40 -2.75 -16.39 -33.56
N VAL A 41 -1.46 -16.58 -33.28
CA VAL A 41 -0.94 -16.89 -31.94
C VAL A 41 0.05 -15.83 -31.47
N PHE A 42 -0.06 -15.42 -30.21
CA PHE A 42 0.81 -14.43 -29.58
C PHE A 42 1.54 -15.03 -28.38
N LEU A 43 2.88 -14.93 -28.36
CA LEU A 43 3.74 -15.26 -27.22
C LEU A 43 4.35 -13.97 -26.65
N THR A 44 3.84 -13.48 -25.51
CA THR A 44 4.14 -12.10 -25.02
C THR A 44 5.17 -12.04 -23.89
N GLY A 45 6.33 -12.65 -24.07
CA GLY A 45 7.47 -12.53 -23.16
C GLY A 45 7.61 -13.64 -22.13
N ASP A 46 8.79 -13.66 -21.50
CA ASP A 46 9.23 -14.65 -20.51
C ASP A 46 9.09 -16.09 -21.01
N MET A 47 9.60 -16.33 -22.22
CA MET A 47 9.66 -17.66 -22.84
C MET A 47 10.70 -18.54 -22.16
N SER A 48 11.81 -17.94 -21.75
CA SER A 48 12.90 -18.59 -21.03
C SER A 48 12.95 -18.14 -19.58
N PHE A 49 13.61 -18.92 -18.71
CA PHE A 49 13.80 -18.56 -17.30
C PHE A 49 14.99 -17.61 -17.09
N SER A 50 16.00 -17.64 -17.96
CA SER A 50 17.23 -16.86 -17.77
C SER A 50 17.81 -16.26 -19.06
N GLY A 51 17.15 -16.42 -20.20
CA GLY A 51 17.62 -15.94 -21.49
C GLY A 51 18.70 -16.81 -22.11
N ALA A 52 18.88 -18.05 -21.63
CA ALA A 52 19.92 -18.95 -22.13
C ALA A 52 19.50 -19.63 -23.44
N GLU A 53 20.44 -19.78 -24.39
CA GLU A 53 20.14 -20.38 -25.71
C GLU A 53 19.54 -21.80 -25.60
N LYS A 54 20.04 -22.62 -24.67
CA LYS A 54 19.53 -23.97 -24.43
C LYS A 54 18.05 -24.00 -24.04
N GLU A 55 17.58 -22.99 -23.30
CA GLU A 55 16.18 -22.89 -22.87
C GLU A 55 15.31 -22.68 -24.10
N TYR A 56 15.68 -21.76 -25.00
CA TYR A 56 14.94 -21.57 -26.25
C TYR A 56 14.94 -22.79 -27.18
N ARG A 57 16.03 -23.55 -27.25
CA ARG A 57 16.07 -24.81 -28.03
C ARG A 57 15.12 -25.85 -27.44
N SER A 58 15.13 -26.01 -26.11
CA SER A 58 14.21 -26.91 -25.40
C SER A 58 12.75 -26.50 -25.63
N LEU A 59 12.44 -25.21 -25.51
CA LEU A 59 11.10 -24.66 -25.74
C LEU A 59 10.63 -24.89 -27.18
N GLU A 60 11.51 -24.66 -28.15
CA GLU A 60 11.24 -24.85 -29.57
C GLU A 60 10.84 -26.30 -29.86
N GLU A 61 11.67 -27.25 -29.42
CA GLU A 61 11.47 -28.69 -29.64
C GLU A 61 10.27 -29.25 -28.86
N SER A 62 10.13 -28.86 -27.59
CA SER A 62 9.19 -29.49 -26.66
C SER A 62 7.80 -28.86 -26.67
N PHE A 63 7.66 -27.64 -27.16
CA PHE A 63 6.39 -26.91 -27.12
C PHE A 63 6.02 -26.24 -28.44
N VAL A 64 6.90 -25.41 -29.01
CA VAL A 64 6.56 -24.59 -30.19
C VAL A 64 6.32 -25.46 -31.43
N VAL A 65 7.15 -26.47 -31.66
CA VAL A 65 6.97 -27.41 -32.78
C VAL A 65 5.66 -28.22 -32.62
N PRO A 66 5.39 -28.86 -31.47
CA PRO A 66 4.08 -29.48 -31.22
C PRO A 66 2.89 -28.54 -31.38
N LEU A 67 2.97 -27.32 -30.84
CA LEU A 67 1.92 -26.31 -30.99
C LEU A 67 1.70 -25.97 -32.46
N ARG A 68 2.76 -25.71 -33.23
CA ARG A 68 2.66 -25.41 -34.67
C ARG A 68 2.00 -26.52 -35.47
N ASN A 69 2.22 -27.78 -35.09
CA ASN A 69 1.59 -28.94 -35.73
C ASN A 69 0.09 -29.04 -35.43
N ALA A 70 -0.37 -28.52 -34.29
CA ALA A 70 -1.79 -28.46 -33.92
C ALA A 70 -2.53 -27.25 -34.53
N LEU A 71 -1.80 -26.27 -35.06
CA LEU A 71 -2.37 -25.07 -35.67
C LEU A 71 -2.70 -25.27 -37.16
N PRO A 72 -3.64 -24.49 -37.73
CA PRO A 72 -3.86 -24.46 -39.18
C PRO A 72 -2.58 -24.12 -39.94
N LEU A 73 -2.43 -24.72 -41.12
CA LEU A 73 -1.28 -24.47 -41.99
C LEU A 73 -1.17 -22.97 -42.31
N GLY A 74 -0.05 -22.35 -41.93
CA GLY A 74 0.21 -20.93 -42.17
C GLY A 74 -0.37 -19.98 -41.12
N CYS A 75 -0.90 -20.49 -40.00
CA CYS A 75 -1.26 -19.68 -38.83
C CYS A 75 0.01 -18.97 -38.28
N PRO A 76 0.08 -17.63 -38.27
CA PRO A 76 1.24 -16.89 -37.78
C PRO A 76 1.36 -16.95 -36.26
N ILE A 77 2.59 -17.15 -35.78
CA ILE A 77 2.97 -17.04 -34.36
C ILE A 77 3.85 -15.80 -34.23
N PHE A 78 3.52 -14.88 -33.32
CA PHE A 78 4.34 -13.70 -33.05
C PHE A 78 4.91 -13.73 -31.64
N THR A 79 6.20 -13.39 -31.51
CA THR A 79 6.90 -13.36 -30.23
C THR A 79 7.42 -11.96 -29.90
N VAL A 80 7.41 -11.59 -28.62
CA VAL A 80 8.13 -10.42 -28.07
C VAL A 80 8.85 -10.82 -26.77
N PRO A 81 10.02 -10.24 -26.42
CA PRO A 81 10.78 -10.67 -25.25
C PRO A 81 10.24 -10.09 -23.94
N GLY A 82 10.43 -10.83 -22.84
CA GLY A 82 10.20 -10.38 -21.47
C GLY A 82 11.49 -10.14 -20.67
N ASN A 83 11.36 -9.93 -19.36
CA ASN A 83 12.50 -9.63 -18.48
C ASN A 83 13.36 -10.85 -18.12
N HIS A 84 12.81 -12.07 -18.21
CA HIS A 84 13.57 -13.31 -18.08
C HIS A 84 14.27 -13.70 -19.38
N ASP A 85 13.85 -13.15 -20.52
CA ASP A 85 14.52 -13.32 -21.83
C ASP A 85 15.81 -12.48 -21.97
N VAL A 86 16.20 -11.79 -20.90
CA VAL A 86 17.40 -10.95 -20.84
C VAL A 86 18.55 -11.72 -20.17
N ALA A 87 19.60 -11.99 -20.94
CA ALA A 87 20.88 -12.49 -20.40
C ALA A 87 21.60 -11.37 -19.64
N ARG A 88 21.29 -11.23 -18.34
CA ARG A 88 21.71 -10.08 -17.49
C ARG A 88 23.22 -9.95 -17.32
N GLU A 89 23.97 -11.02 -17.56
CA GLU A 89 25.42 -11.09 -17.47
C GLU A 89 26.14 -10.57 -18.74
N ARG A 90 25.43 -10.34 -19.85
CA ARG A 90 26.00 -9.89 -21.13
C ARG A 90 25.76 -8.39 -21.34
N GLY A 91 26.51 -7.78 -22.25
CA GLY A 91 26.31 -6.40 -22.71
C GLY A 91 26.49 -5.32 -21.63
N GLY A 92 26.01 -4.12 -21.90
CA GLY A 92 26.05 -2.99 -20.97
C GLY A 92 24.83 -2.94 -20.04
N LYS A 93 24.99 -2.33 -18.86
CA LYS A 93 23.90 -2.11 -17.90
C LYS A 93 22.99 -0.96 -18.37
N PRO A 94 21.70 -1.20 -18.65
CA PRO A 94 20.81 -0.19 -19.22
C PRO A 94 20.58 1.01 -18.31
N ARG A 95 20.76 0.86 -16.99
CA ARG A 95 20.61 1.96 -16.03
C ARG A 95 21.70 3.02 -16.08
N LEU A 96 22.77 2.82 -16.85
CA LEU A 96 23.74 3.87 -17.14
C LEU A 96 23.10 5.09 -17.84
N TRP A 97 21.90 4.93 -18.42
CA TRP A 97 21.20 5.98 -19.16
C TRP A 97 19.98 6.56 -18.43
N ILE A 98 19.61 5.99 -17.28
CA ILE A 98 18.51 6.51 -16.47
C ILE A 98 18.98 7.78 -15.79
N GLY A 99 18.47 8.92 -16.26
CA GLY A 99 18.81 10.26 -15.77
C GLY A 99 19.52 11.15 -16.79
N ASP A 100 19.94 10.61 -17.94
CA ASP A 100 20.52 11.37 -19.06
C ASP A 100 19.52 11.43 -20.23
N ALA A 101 18.98 12.62 -20.49
CA ALA A 101 17.97 12.83 -21.51
C ALA A 101 18.52 12.65 -22.94
N ASP A 102 19.79 12.93 -23.18
CA ASP A 102 20.42 12.80 -24.50
C ASP A 102 20.72 11.33 -24.81
N GLU A 103 21.18 10.57 -23.83
CA GLU A 103 21.37 9.11 -23.95
C GLU A 103 20.04 8.38 -24.15
N ALA A 104 19.00 8.75 -23.38
CA ALA A 104 17.65 8.21 -23.56
C ALA A 104 17.12 8.53 -24.97
N LYS A 105 17.29 9.77 -25.44
CA LYS A 105 16.87 10.17 -26.79
C LYS A 105 17.65 9.43 -27.88
N ALA A 106 18.96 9.26 -27.71
CA ALA A 106 19.81 8.52 -28.65
C ALA A 106 19.40 7.05 -28.75
N PHE A 107 19.17 6.38 -27.61
CA PHE A 107 18.66 5.01 -27.58
C PHE A 107 17.33 4.87 -28.33
N GLN A 108 16.41 5.84 -28.13
CA GLN A 108 15.08 5.85 -28.73
C GLN A 108 15.04 6.27 -30.20
N SER A 109 16.14 6.76 -30.76
CA SER A 109 16.18 7.28 -32.12
C SER A 109 15.94 6.17 -33.15
N ILE A 110 15.13 6.49 -34.17
CA ILE A 110 14.71 5.58 -35.25
C ILE A 110 15.59 5.75 -36.51
N ASP A 111 16.89 5.84 -36.31
CA ASP A 111 17.91 6.01 -37.35
C ASP A 111 19.11 5.07 -37.12
N ALA A 112 20.08 5.08 -38.04
CA ALA A 112 21.30 4.28 -37.94
C ALA A 112 22.09 4.50 -36.63
N ARG A 113 22.03 5.70 -36.04
CA ARG A 113 22.74 6.01 -34.79
C ARG A 113 22.05 5.35 -33.60
N GLY A 114 20.73 5.43 -33.52
CA GLY A 114 19.94 4.73 -32.51
C GLY A 114 20.08 3.21 -32.63
N ALA A 115 20.08 2.69 -33.86
CA ALA A 115 20.33 1.27 -34.15
C ALA A 115 21.69 0.80 -33.62
N ALA A 116 22.77 1.53 -33.95
CA ALA A 116 24.11 1.23 -33.47
C ALA A 116 24.19 1.24 -31.94
N LYS A 117 23.57 2.24 -31.29
CA LYS A 117 23.53 2.33 -29.81
C LYS A 117 22.86 1.11 -29.18
N ARG A 118 21.73 0.68 -29.72
CA ARG A 118 21.04 -0.55 -29.26
C ARG A 118 21.90 -1.78 -29.50
N LYS A 119 22.53 -1.87 -30.67
CA LYS A 119 23.38 -2.98 -31.09
C LYS A 119 24.60 -3.17 -30.20
N ASP A 120 25.29 -2.08 -29.88
CA ASP A 120 26.55 -2.16 -29.15
C ASP A 120 26.32 -2.41 -27.65
N VAL A 121 25.21 -1.93 -27.09
CA VAL A 121 25.01 -1.92 -25.63
C VAL A 121 23.96 -2.90 -25.13
N LEU A 122 22.80 -3.02 -25.81
CA LEU A 122 21.66 -3.78 -25.31
C LEU A 122 21.46 -5.13 -26.02
N LEU A 123 21.64 -5.19 -27.34
CA LEU A 123 21.37 -6.41 -28.12
C LEU A 123 22.17 -7.65 -27.72
N PRO A 124 23.41 -7.58 -27.20
CA PRO A 124 24.10 -8.77 -26.71
C PRO A 124 23.30 -9.55 -25.66
N ARG A 125 22.46 -8.84 -24.88
CA ARG A 125 21.58 -9.39 -23.84
C ARG A 125 20.38 -10.15 -24.37
N PHE A 126 19.97 -9.87 -25.61
CA PHE A 126 18.85 -10.49 -26.31
C PHE A 126 19.28 -11.43 -27.44
N SER A 127 20.58 -11.72 -27.57
CA SER A 127 21.13 -12.50 -28.68
C SER A 127 20.47 -13.89 -28.84
N ALA A 128 20.25 -14.59 -27.72
CA ALA A 128 19.58 -15.89 -27.71
C ALA A 128 18.09 -15.77 -28.11
N TYR A 129 17.38 -14.78 -27.54
CA TYR A 129 16.00 -14.47 -27.91
C TYR A 129 15.88 -14.13 -29.40
N ALA A 130 16.72 -13.24 -29.93
CA ALA A 130 16.68 -12.82 -31.33
C ALA A 130 16.88 -14.01 -32.29
N ALA A 131 17.76 -14.95 -31.93
CA ALA A 131 17.93 -16.18 -32.69
C ALA A 131 16.69 -17.08 -32.64
N PHE A 132 16.00 -17.16 -31.50
CA PHE A 132 14.73 -17.88 -31.34
C PHE A 132 13.59 -17.22 -32.14
N ASP A 133 13.42 -15.91 -32.01
CA ASP A 133 12.41 -15.09 -32.72
C ASP A 133 12.53 -15.28 -34.23
N ARG A 134 13.74 -15.27 -34.80
CA ARG A 134 13.96 -15.56 -36.24
C ARG A 134 13.44 -16.92 -36.70
N ARG A 135 13.48 -17.94 -35.85
CA ARG A 135 13.07 -19.31 -36.22
C ARG A 135 11.57 -19.52 -36.02
N VAL A 136 11.00 -18.86 -35.02
CA VAL A 136 9.63 -19.10 -34.57
C VAL A 136 8.65 -18.05 -35.09
N SER A 137 9.02 -16.77 -35.02
CA SER A 137 8.10 -15.67 -35.25
C SER A 137 7.79 -15.43 -36.72
N ALA A 138 6.57 -15.00 -37.00
CA ALA A 138 6.10 -14.60 -38.32
C ALA A 138 6.51 -13.16 -38.71
N TRP A 139 7.32 -12.47 -37.90
CA TRP A 139 7.83 -11.13 -38.20
C TRP A 139 8.64 -11.05 -39.49
N GLY A 140 9.37 -12.12 -39.85
CA GLY A 140 10.17 -12.18 -41.07
C GLY A 140 11.31 -11.16 -41.14
N SER A 141 11.74 -10.60 -40.01
CA SER A 141 12.80 -9.58 -39.94
C SER A 141 13.56 -9.61 -38.61
N ASP A 142 14.82 -9.17 -38.64
CA ASP A 142 15.67 -8.95 -37.46
C ASP A 142 15.36 -7.62 -36.78
N TRP A 143 14.11 -7.49 -36.31
CA TRP A 143 13.55 -6.20 -35.94
C TRP A 143 14.22 -5.52 -34.75
N LEU A 144 14.79 -6.30 -33.81
CA LEU A 144 15.56 -5.77 -32.70
C LEU A 144 16.84 -5.05 -33.17
N GLU A 145 17.42 -5.46 -34.30
CA GLU A 145 18.59 -4.83 -34.93
C GLU A 145 18.23 -3.69 -35.90
N SER A 146 16.95 -3.53 -36.23
CA SER A 146 16.50 -2.52 -37.18
C SER A 146 16.63 -1.08 -36.65
N GLU A 147 16.65 -0.11 -37.57
CA GLU A 147 16.57 1.32 -37.22
C GLU A 147 15.32 1.64 -36.41
N ALA A 148 14.19 0.98 -36.69
CA ALA A 148 12.96 1.18 -35.95
C ALA A 148 13.02 0.64 -34.52
N GLY A 149 13.79 -0.43 -34.25
CA GLY A 149 13.84 -1.11 -32.94
C GLY A 149 12.49 -1.69 -32.48
N ALA A 150 11.53 -1.75 -33.39
CA ALA A 150 10.17 -2.26 -33.25
C ALA A 150 9.73 -2.85 -34.60
N VAL A 151 8.66 -3.64 -34.61
CA VAL A 151 8.20 -4.37 -35.79
C VAL A 151 6.70 -4.22 -35.99
N TRP A 152 6.24 -4.40 -37.21
CA TRP A 152 4.83 -4.46 -37.55
C TRP A 152 4.59 -5.48 -38.66
N TRP A 153 3.36 -5.96 -38.73
CA TRP A 153 2.89 -6.91 -39.72
C TRP A 153 1.40 -6.65 -40.01
N CYS A 154 0.99 -6.78 -41.26
CA CYS A 154 -0.40 -6.57 -41.67
C CYS A 154 -0.83 -7.63 -42.69
N LYS A 155 -2.03 -8.16 -42.53
CA LYS A 155 -2.62 -9.13 -43.47
C LYS A 155 -4.14 -9.11 -43.37
N GLU A 156 -4.81 -9.54 -44.42
CA GLU A 156 -6.23 -9.87 -44.37
C GLU A 156 -6.40 -11.36 -44.04
N ILE A 157 -7.16 -11.67 -42.98
CA ILE A 157 -7.53 -13.03 -42.59
C ILE A 157 -9.04 -13.07 -42.42
N ASN A 158 -9.72 -14.07 -42.99
CA ASN A 158 -11.18 -14.22 -42.93
C ASN A 158 -11.98 -12.94 -43.32
N GLY A 159 -11.45 -12.16 -44.27
CA GLY A 159 -12.03 -10.90 -44.72
C GLY A 159 -11.83 -9.70 -43.79
N VAL A 160 -11.06 -9.86 -42.71
CA VAL A 160 -10.72 -8.81 -41.74
C VAL A 160 -9.26 -8.39 -41.91
N ARG A 161 -9.01 -7.10 -42.12
CA ARG A 161 -7.64 -6.56 -42.14
C ARG A 161 -7.11 -6.42 -40.73
N ILE A 162 -6.10 -7.20 -40.39
CA ILE A 162 -5.42 -7.14 -39.10
C ILE A 162 -4.04 -6.50 -39.24
N ALA A 163 -3.67 -5.73 -38.22
CA ALA A 163 -2.30 -5.29 -38.03
C ALA A 163 -1.80 -5.69 -36.64
N VAL A 164 -0.53 -6.08 -36.56
CA VAL A 164 0.15 -6.45 -35.32
C VAL A 164 1.43 -5.64 -35.24
N ALA A 165 1.67 -4.95 -34.14
CA ALA A 165 2.93 -4.28 -33.84
C ALA A 165 3.62 -4.94 -32.65
N GLY A 166 4.91 -5.24 -32.76
CA GLY A 166 5.72 -5.81 -31.69
C GLY A 166 6.71 -4.79 -31.14
N VAL A 167 6.76 -4.66 -29.81
CA VAL A 167 7.72 -3.78 -29.12
C VAL A 167 8.42 -4.54 -28.00
N ASN A 168 9.70 -4.20 -27.76
CA ASN A 168 10.47 -4.77 -26.65
C ASN A 168 10.35 -3.87 -25.42
N THR A 169 9.45 -4.18 -24.48
CA THR A 169 9.35 -3.44 -23.21
C THR A 169 10.47 -3.79 -22.22
N ALA A 170 11.26 -4.82 -22.50
CA ALA A 170 12.35 -5.30 -21.66
C ALA A 170 13.71 -4.66 -21.95
N TRP A 171 13.81 -3.72 -22.91
CA TRP A 171 15.07 -3.07 -23.31
C TRP A 171 15.93 -2.64 -22.12
N LEU A 172 15.29 -2.05 -21.10
CA LEU A 172 15.95 -1.48 -19.93
C LEU A 172 15.90 -2.36 -18.67
N CYS A 173 15.43 -3.61 -18.78
CA CYS A 173 15.39 -4.52 -17.65
C CYS A 173 16.78 -4.80 -17.10
N GLN A 174 16.96 -4.71 -15.78
CA GLN A 174 18.24 -4.89 -15.11
C GLN A 174 18.11 -5.72 -13.83
N ASP A 175 17.19 -5.35 -12.94
CA ASP A 175 17.01 -6.02 -11.64
C ASP A 175 15.61 -5.79 -11.08
N ASN A 176 15.36 -6.20 -9.84
CA ASN A 176 14.01 -6.18 -9.25
C ASN A 176 13.41 -4.76 -9.06
N ASN A 177 14.19 -3.69 -9.30
CA ASN A 177 13.73 -2.30 -9.23
C ASN A 177 13.41 -1.68 -10.60
N ASP A 178 13.01 -2.49 -11.58
CA ASP A 178 12.72 -2.06 -12.96
C ASP A 178 11.37 -1.32 -13.11
N TRP A 179 10.42 -1.55 -12.20
CA TRP A 179 9.09 -0.94 -12.28
C TRP A 179 9.14 0.59 -12.34
N GLY A 180 8.45 1.17 -13.32
CA GLY A 180 8.40 2.61 -13.56
C GLY A 180 9.61 3.16 -14.32
N LYS A 181 10.59 2.32 -14.67
CA LYS A 181 11.84 2.70 -15.36
C LYS A 181 11.97 2.08 -16.75
N LEU A 182 10.95 1.34 -17.18
CA LEU A 182 10.95 0.64 -18.47
C LEU A 182 10.43 1.56 -19.57
N THR A 183 10.88 1.32 -20.79
CA THR A 183 10.30 1.95 -21.98
C THR A 183 10.54 1.06 -23.20
N PRO A 184 9.54 0.84 -24.07
CA PRO A 184 9.75 0.26 -25.39
C PRO A 184 10.46 1.20 -26.37
N GLY A 185 10.71 2.46 -25.95
CA GLY A 185 11.11 3.54 -26.82
C GLY A 185 9.89 4.18 -27.48
N ARG A 186 9.57 5.42 -27.11
CA ARG A 186 8.42 6.17 -27.61
C ARG A 186 8.41 6.26 -29.12
N TYR A 187 9.51 6.70 -29.72
CA TYR A 187 9.59 6.90 -31.17
C TYR A 187 9.56 5.57 -31.94
N MET A 188 10.10 4.49 -31.36
CA MET A 188 10.04 3.14 -31.92
C MET A 188 8.59 2.62 -31.96
N LEU A 189 7.86 2.77 -30.86
CA LEU A 189 6.46 2.39 -30.75
C LEU A 189 5.57 3.23 -31.67
N GLU A 190 5.75 4.55 -31.69
CA GLU A 190 5.02 5.45 -32.59
C GLU A 190 5.23 5.03 -34.05
N LYS A 191 6.47 4.77 -34.46
CA LYS A 191 6.82 4.29 -35.80
C LYS A 191 6.12 2.98 -36.17
N ALA A 192 6.17 1.97 -35.31
CA ALA A 192 5.54 0.69 -35.58
C ALA A 192 4.01 0.80 -35.72
N ILE A 193 3.36 1.59 -34.86
CA ILE A 193 1.93 1.83 -34.94
C ILE A 193 1.57 2.62 -36.20
N ASP A 194 2.33 3.66 -36.55
CA ASP A 194 2.05 4.45 -37.76
C ASP A 194 2.15 3.60 -39.03
N GLU A 195 3.16 2.75 -39.13
CA GLU A 195 3.31 1.83 -40.27
C GLU A 195 2.19 0.77 -40.30
N ALA A 196 1.83 0.20 -39.15
CA ALA A 196 0.70 -0.71 -39.02
C ALA A 196 -0.62 -0.08 -39.52
N LEU A 197 -0.89 1.16 -39.12
CA LEU A 197 -2.12 1.88 -39.46
C LEU A 197 -2.23 2.28 -40.93
N LYS A 198 -1.13 2.31 -41.70
CA LYS A 198 -1.18 2.60 -43.15
C LYS A 198 -2.02 1.58 -43.92
N SER A 199 -2.07 0.34 -43.44
CA SER A 199 -2.89 -0.73 -44.02
C SER A 199 -4.41 -0.55 -43.80
N ARG A 200 -4.81 0.46 -43.01
CA ARG A 200 -6.19 0.69 -42.56
C ARG A 200 -6.81 -0.59 -41.96
N PRO A 201 -6.18 -1.14 -40.91
CA PRO A 201 -6.65 -2.35 -40.26
C PRO A 201 -7.97 -2.09 -39.55
N GLU A 202 -8.78 -3.13 -39.47
CA GLU A 202 -10.02 -3.16 -38.68
C GLU A 202 -9.73 -3.56 -37.22
N VAL A 203 -8.68 -4.34 -36.99
CA VAL A 203 -8.19 -4.70 -35.65
C VAL A 203 -6.68 -4.49 -35.61
N THR A 204 -6.20 -3.74 -34.60
CA THR A 204 -4.77 -3.48 -34.39
C THR A 204 -4.34 -4.07 -33.06
N PHE A 205 -3.41 -5.03 -33.08
CA PHE A 205 -2.77 -5.58 -31.90
C PHE A 205 -1.42 -4.90 -31.65
N VAL A 206 -1.10 -4.62 -30.40
CA VAL A 206 0.24 -4.21 -29.97
C VAL A 206 0.72 -5.19 -28.91
N LEU A 207 1.88 -5.82 -29.14
CA LEU A 207 2.45 -6.85 -28.28
C LEU A 207 3.61 -6.25 -27.48
N GLY A 208 3.58 -6.42 -26.16
CA GLY A 208 4.68 -6.15 -25.25
C GLY A 208 4.62 -7.11 -24.07
N HIS A 209 5.68 -7.23 -23.27
CA HIS A 209 5.65 -8.13 -22.11
C HIS A 209 5.07 -7.48 -20.85
N HIS A 210 5.58 -6.29 -20.50
CA HIS A 210 5.20 -5.62 -19.26
C HIS A 210 3.86 -4.84 -19.37
N PRO A 211 3.10 -4.72 -18.26
CA PRO A 211 1.91 -3.86 -18.19
C PRO A 211 2.28 -2.39 -18.40
N LEU A 212 1.33 -1.57 -18.87
CA LEU A 212 1.61 -0.16 -19.20
C LEU A 212 1.99 0.67 -17.96
N GLU A 213 1.61 0.22 -16.76
CA GLU A 213 1.96 0.79 -15.45
C GLU A 213 3.45 0.65 -15.12
N SER A 214 4.14 -0.30 -15.76
CA SER A 214 5.59 -0.49 -15.58
C SER A 214 6.42 0.54 -16.35
N LEU A 215 5.82 1.26 -17.31
CA LEU A 215 6.52 2.15 -18.25
C LEU A 215 6.77 3.57 -17.71
N GLY A 216 6.36 3.86 -16.47
CA GLY A 216 6.54 5.16 -15.85
C GLY A 216 5.83 5.29 -14.51
N VAL A 217 6.31 6.20 -13.65
CA VAL A 217 5.65 6.57 -12.38
C VAL A 217 4.98 7.92 -12.53
N GLU A 218 3.74 8.06 -12.05
CA GLU A 218 3.05 9.36 -12.03
C GLU A 218 3.86 10.42 -11.27
N GLY A 219 4.08 11.57 -11.91
CA GLY A 219 4.83 12.69 -11.35
C GLY A 219 6.32 12.73 -11.70
N GLU A 220 6.86 11.68 -12.34
CA GLU A 220 8.24 11.66 -12.84
C GLU A 220 8.30 11.83 -14.38
N PRO A 221 9.33 12.49 -14.93
CA PRO A 221 9.51 12.57 -16.39
C PRO A 221 9.73 11.17 -16.99
N SER A 222 8.71 10.62 -17.65
CA SER A 222 8.78 9.33 -18.36
C SER A 222 7.94 9.36 -19.64
N ASP A 223 8.23 8.47 -20.59
CA ASP A 223 7.44 8.33 -21.81
C ASP A 223 6.15 7.52 -21.62
N GLY A 224 5.96 6.88 -20.45
CA GLY A 224 4.85 5.98 -20.17
C GLY A 224 3.47 6.60 -20.44
N LEU A 225 3.23 7.85 -20.01
CA LEU A 225 1.96 8.54 -20.27
C LEU A 225 1.71 8.74 -21.78
N ARG A 226 2.73 9.17 -22.52
CA ARG A 226 2.64 9.42 -23.97
C ARG A 226 2.43 8.14 -24.75
N ILE A 227 3.06 7.05 -24.31
CA ILE A 227 2.82 5.71 -24.87
C ILE A 227 1.37 5.29 -24.62
N LYS A 228 0.86 5.42 -23.39
CA LYS A 228 -0.55 5.14 -23.07
C LYS A 228 -1.52 5.96 -23.94
N GLU A 229 -1.26 7.25 -24.11
CA GLU A 229 -2.05 8.13 -24.98
C GLU A 229 -1.99 7.69 -26.45
N ARG A 230 -0.81 7.32 -26.95
CA ARG A 230 -0.63 6.88 -28.33
C ARG A 230 -1.40 5.59 -28.63
N LEU A 231 -1.35 4.62 -27.72
CA LEU A 231 -2.11 3.37 -27.84
C LEU A 231 -3.63 3.65 -27.90
N LYS A 232 -4.13 4.56 -27.05
CA LYS A 232 -5.53 5.04 -27.08
C LYS A 232 -5.88 5.72 -28.41
N GLN A 233 -5.04 6.60 -28.93
CA GLN A 233 -5.30 7.27 -30.20
C GLN A 233 -5.36 6.29 -31.38
N ALA A 234 -4.63 5.19 -31.29
CA ALA A 234 -4.52 4.18 -32.34
C ALA A 234 -5.59 3.09 -32.27
N ASN A 235 -6.47 3.06 -31.25
CA ASN A 235 -7.52 2.04 -31.12
C ASN A 235 -6.98 0.61 -31.08
N VAL A 236 -6.02 0.35 -30.19
CA VAL A 236 -5.30 -0.93 -30.16
C VAL A 236 -5.81 -1.88 -29.07
N LEU A 237 -5.63 -3.17 -29.35
CA LEU A 237 -5.61 -4.26 -28.38
C LEU A 237 -4.16 -4.46 -27.91
N TYR A 238 -3.81 -4.00 -26.71
CA TYR A 238 -2.48 -4.21 -26.14
C TYR A 238 -2.43 -5.53 -25.39
N LEU A 239 -1.66 -6.50 -25.89
CA LEU A 239 -1.53 -7.83 -25.29
C LEU A 239 -0.19 -7.93 -24.53
N HIS A 240 -0.25 -8.38 -23.28
CA HIS A 240 0.94 -8.51 -22.42
C HIS A 240 0.89 -9.64 -21.39
N GLY A 241 1.96 -9.81 -20.61
CA GLY A 241 2.11 -10.80 -19.54
C GLY A 241 2.66 -10.20 -18.24
N HIS A 242 3.73 -10.81 -17.69
CA HIS A 242 4.57 -10.35 -16.56
C HIS A 242 3.98 -10.50 -15.15
N LEU A 243 2.69 -10.21 -14.94
CA LEU A 243 2.11 -10.31 -13.58
C LEU A 243 1.64 -11.73 -13.22
N HIS A 244 1.79 -12.70 -14.14
CA HIS A 244 1.52 -14.16 -14.03
C HIS A 244 0.12 -14.59 -13.54
N ALA A 245 -0.77 -13.69 -13.14
CA ALA A 245 -1.93 -14.05 -12.33
C ALA A 245 -3.26 -14.09 -13.11
N SER A 246 -4.23 -14.91 -12.66
CA SER A 246 -5.62 -15.07 -13.18
C SER A 246 -6.69 -14.37 -12.30
N GLY A 247 -7.56 -13.48 -12.80
CA GLY A 247 -8.47 -12.67 -11.94
C GLY A 247 -8.92 -11.26 -12.42
N SER A 248 -9.86 -10.63 -11.70
CA SER A 248 -10.87 -9.65 -12.20
C SER A 248 -10.37 -8.26 -12.57
N ASP A 249 -9.11 -7.94 -12.25
CA ASP A 249 -8.48 -6.65 -12.53
C ASP A 249 -7.69 -6.62 -13.86
N ARG A 250 -7.85 -7.65 -14.71
CA ARG A 250 -6.89 -7.98 -15.79
C ARG A 250 -7.43 -7.88 -17.20
N ILE A 251 -8.72 -7.60 -17.31
CA ILE A 251 -9.33 -6.92 -18.45
C ILE A 251 -9.55 -5.48 -17.98
N GLY A 252 -8.47 -4.69 -18.05
CA GLY A 252 -8.41 -3.34 -17.48
C GLY A 252 -9.19 -2.30 -18.28
N ASP A 253 -9.77 -1.36 -17.53
CA ASP A 253 -10.76 -0.33 -17.88
C ASP A 253 -10.70 0.23 -19.31
N ALA A 254 -11.89 0.26 -19.93
CA ALA A 254 -12.19 0.92 -21.17
C ALA A 254 -11.91 2.44 -21.05
N LEU A 255 -10.67 2.83 -21.32
CA LEU A 255 -10.30 4.21 -21.62
C LEU A 255 -10.78 4.60 -23.02
N ARG A 256 -12.08 4.42 -23.30
CA ARG A 256 -12.86 4.66 -24.53
C ARG A 256 -12.31 4.10 -25.86
N ASN A 257 -10.99 3.97 -26.05
CA ASN A 257 -10.29 3.81 -27.32
C ASN A 257 -9.02 2.90 -27.24
N ALA A 258 -8.72 2.17 -26.17
CA ALA A 258 -7.72 1.09 -26.18
C ALA A 258 -8.06 0.06 -25.09
N LEU A 259 -7.81 -1.22 -25.38
CA LEU A 259 -8.09 -2.33 -24.48
C LEU A 259 -6.80 -3.10 -24.20
N THR A 260 -6.48 -3.27 -22.91
CA THR A 260 -5.29 -4.00 -22.44
C THR A 260 -5.70 -5.37 -21.94
N ILE A 261 -5.06 -6.43 -22.43
CA ILE A 261 -5.35 -7.82 -22.08
C ILE A 261 -4.07 -8.48 -21.61
N GLN A 262 -4.11 -8.98 -20.36
CA GLN A 262 -3.00 -9.71 -19.78
C GLN A 262 -3.24 -11.22 -19.87
N ALA A 263 -2.28 -11.96 -20.45
CA ALA A 263 -2.27 -13.41 -20.35
C ALA A 263 -1.82 -13.85 -18.94
N PRO A 264 -2.43 -14.91 -18.37
CA PRO A 264 -1.88 -15.59 -17.21
C PRO A 264 -0.55 -16.27 -17.57
N SER A 265 0.19 -16.73 -16.55
CA SER A 265 1.37 -17.55 -16.83
C SER A 265 0.96 -18.88 -17.43
N ALA A 266 1.57 -19.20 -18.57
CA ALA A 266 1.40 -20.50 -19.21
C ALA A 266 1.97 -21.61 -18.34
N PHE A 267 3.13 -21.37 -17.70
CA PHE A 267 3.78 -22.29 -16.77
C PHE A 267 4.53 -21.59 -15.63
N GLN A 268 4.12 -21.91 -14.40
CA GLN A 268 4.81 -21.62 -13.16
C GLN A 268 4.49 -22.78 -12.20
N ALA A 269 5.47 -23.64 -11.92
CA ALA A 269 5.20 -24.95 -11.31
C ALA A 269 4.51 -24.88 -9.92
N HIS A 270 3.55 -25.79 -9.74
CA HIS A 270 2.67 -26.08 -8.59
C HIS A 270 1.39 -25.23 -8.41
N ASP A 271 0.30 -25.88 -7.98
CA ASP A 271 -1.04 -25.33 -7.75
C ASP A 271 -1.11 -24.45 -6.49
N ASP A 272 -0.42 -23.30 -6.52
CA ASP A 272 -0.66 -22.19 -5.59
C ASP A 272 -1.86 -21.39 -6.09
N ALA A 273 -2.84 -21.11 -5.23
CA ALA A 273 -4.02 -20.30 -5.56
C ALA A 273 -3.67 -18.92 -6.13
N ARG A 274 -2.43 -18.42 -5.92
CA ARG A 274 -1.91 -17.18 -6.47
C ARG A 274 -1.32 -17.30 -7.89
N TRP A 275 -0.77 -18.45 -8.28
CA TRP A 275 0.06 -18.63 -9.48
C TRP A 275 -0.40 -19.81 -10.33
N ARG A 276 -1.69 -19.83 -10.69
CA ARG A 276 -2.27 -20.91 -11.48
C ARG A 276 -1.97 -20.75 -12.97
N ASN A 277 -1.50 -21.83 -13.58
CA ASN A 277 -1.20 -21.90 -15.01
C ASN A 277 -2.47 -21.63 -15.84
N GLY A 278 -2.33 -20.95 -16.97
CA GLY A 278 -3.47 -20.60 -17.81
C GLY A 278 -3.09 -20.19 -19.22
N LEU A 279 -4.10 -19.97 -20.04
CA LEU A 279 -3.97 -19.45 -21.39
C LEU A 279 -5.19 -18.59 -21.74
N MET A 280 -5.05 -17.71 -22.73
CA MET A 280 -6.06 -16.72 -23.09
C MET A 280 -6.50 -16.93 -24.54
N TRP A 281 -7.79 -17.17 -24.76
CA TRP A 281 -8.38 -17.08 -26.10
C TRP A 281 -9.08 -15.75 -26.27
N GLY A 282 -9.08 -15.22 -27.49
CA GLY A 282 -9.87 -14.07 -27.85
C GLY A 282 -10.48 -14.18 -29.24
N GLU A 283 -11.61 -13.52 -29.44
CA GLU A 283 -12.30 -13.46 -30.72
C GLU A 283 -12.86 -12.05 -30.94
N ALA A 284 -12.42 -11.37 -31.99
CA ALA A 284 -12.92 -10.07 -32.38
C ALA A 284 -13.90 -10.23 -33.54
N ASP A 285 -15.17 -9.88 -33.34
CA ASP A 285 -16.15 -9.75 -34.43
C ASP A 285 -16.29 -8.28 -34.82
N VAL A 286 -15.67 -7.94 -35.94
CA VAL A 286 -15.63 -6.57 -36.45
C VAL A 286 -17.02 -6.10 -36.89
N ALA A 287 -17.90 -7.02 -37.30
CA ALA A 287 -19.25 -6.66 -37.76
C ALA A 287 -20.14 -6.16 -36.62
N THR A 288 -20.03 -6.79 -35.44
CA THR A 288 -20.77 -6.38 -34.25
C THR A 288 -20.01 -5.39 -33.37
N GLY A 289 -18.70 -5.24 -33.59
CA GLY A 289 -17.84 -4.35 -32.82
C GLY A 289 -17.52 -4.90 -31.42
N HIS A 290 -17.58 -6.21 -31.23
CA HIS A 290 -17.32 -6.87 -29.95
C HIS A 290 -16.07 -7.76 -29.99
N VAL A 291 -15.39 -7.83 -28.86
CA VAL A 291 -14.33 -8.79 -28.56
C VAL A 291 -14.85 -9.72 -27.47
N ILE A 292 -14.70 -11.02 -27.65
CA ILE A 292 -14.96 -12.02 -26.61
C ILE A 292 -13.61 -12.55 -26.13
N ILE A 293 -13.37 -12.50 -24.82
CA ILE A 293 -12.16 -13.03 -24.19
C ILE A 293 -12.52 -14.25 -23.33
N GLU A 294 -11.85 -15.38 -23.57
CA GLU A 294 -12.11 -16.66 -22.90
C GLU A 294 -10.85 -17.13 -22.14
N PRO A 295 -10.68 -16.71 -20.87
CA PRO A 295 -9.58 -17.15 -20.04
C PRO A 295 -9.75 -18.61 -19.63
N ARG A 296 -8.66 -19.36 -19.75
CA ARG A 296 -8.57 -20.75 -19.31
C ARG A 296 -7.55 -20.87 -18.18
N LEU A 297 -7.95 -21.58 -17.13
CA LEU A 297 -7.13 -21.89 -15.96
C LEU A 297 -6.90 -23.39 -15.91
N TRP A 298 -5.68 -23.80 -15.64
CA TRP A 298 -5.32 -25.18 -15.40
C TRP A 298 -5.90 -25.67 -14.08
N ASP A 299 -6.54 -26.83 -14.12
CA ASP A 299 -7.02 -27.58 -12.97
C ASP A 299 -6.11 -28.80 -12.78
N GLU A 300 -5.21 -28.74 -11.81
CA GLU A 300 -4.21 -29.78 -11.56
C GLU A 300 -4.86 -31.12 -11.17
N ASP A 301 -5.91 -31.09 -10.36
CA ASP A 301 -6.62 -32.28 -9.86
C ASP A 301 -7.26 -33.08 -11.00
N LYS A 302 -7.86 -32.37 -11.96
CA LYS A 302 -8.53 -32.98 -13.11
C LYS A 302 -7.65 -33.10 -14.35
N ARG A 303 -6.49 -32.42 -14.35
CA ARG A 303 -5.57 -32.30 -15.48
C ARG A 303 -6.25 -31.78 -16.75
N GLU A 304 -7.03 -30.71 -16.60
CA GLU A 304 -7.73 -30.06 -17.71
C GLU A 304 -7.75 -28.54 -17.57
N TYR A 305 -7.98 -27.84 -18.69
CA TYR A 305 -8.24 -26.41 -18.66
C TYR A 305 -9.73 -26.14 -18.45
N LYS A 306 -10.06 -25.27 -17.48
CA LYS A 306 -11.41 -24.80 -17.22
C LYS A 306 -11.54 -23.30 -17.45
N TRP A 307 -12.75 -22.82 -17.68
CA TRP A 307 -13.02 -21.40 -17.75
C TRP A 307 -12.68 -20.68 -16.45
N ASP A 308 -11.93 -19.57 -16.53
CA ASP A 308 -11.65 -18.72 -15.39
C ASP A 308 -12.74 -17.66 -15.21
N VAL A 309 -13.71 -18.00 -14.35
CA VAL A 309 -14.82 -17.12 -13.97
C VAL A 309 -14.38 -15.82 -13.31
N HIS A 310 -13.16 -15.76 -12.78
CA HIS A 310 -12.68 -14.62 -12.01
C HIS A 310 -11.94 -13.60 -12.86
N SER A 311 -11.62 -13.86 -14.13
CA SER A 311 -10.73 -13.01 -14.94
C SER A 311 -11.34 -11.71 -15.52
N GLY A 312 -12.63 -11.45 -15.31
CA GLY A 312 -13.33 -10.25 -15.79
C GLY A 312 -14.48 -9.84 -14.88
N TYR A 313 -15.17 -8.74 -15.21
CA TYR A 313 -16.32 -8.26 -14.45
C TYR A 313 -17.58 -9.07 -14.78
N GLU A 314 -18.42 -9.35 -13.78
CA GLU A 314 -19.69 -10.07 -14.00
C GLU A 314 -20.61 -9.34 -15.00
N ALA A 315 -20.52 -8.01 -15.07
CA ALA A 315 -21.28 -7.19 -16.00
C ALA A 315 -20.94 -7.47 -17.48
N ASP A 316 -19.72 -7.93 -17.77
CA ASP A 316 -19.22 -8.19 -19.12
C ASP A 316 -19.39 -9.67 -19.52
N ARG A 317 -19.98 -10.52 -18.67
CA ARG A 317 -20.08 -11.95 -18.90
C ARG A 317 -21.01 -12.29 -20.09
N ALA A 318 -20.53 -13.14 -21.00
CA ALA A 318 -21.37 -13.69 -22.07
C ALA A 318 -22.41 -14.65 -21.49
N ARG A 319 -23.67 -14.55 -21.95
CA ARG A 319 -24.78 -15.40 -21.44
C ARG A 319 -24.69 -16.85 -21.89
N ASP A 320 -24.17 -17.09 -23.09
CA ASP A 320 -24.18 -18.40 -23.76
C ASP A 320 -22.77 -18.93 -24.07
N ARG A 321 -21.73 -18.34 -23.46
CA ARG A 321 -20.32 -18.68 -23.72
C ARG A 321 -19.46 -18.44 -22.49
N ASP A 322 -18.42 -19.24 -22.33
CA ASP A 322 -17.39 -19.13 -21.29
C ASP A 322 -16.41 -17.98 -21.59
N GLY A 323 -16.91 -16.74 -21.58
CA GLY A 323 -16.11 -15.56 -21.91
C GLY A 323 -16.73 -14.23 -21.52
N PHE A 324 -15.94 -13.17 -21.71
CA PHE A 324 -16.30 -11.78 -21.42
C PHE A 324 -16.44 -10.99 -22.73
N ILE A 325 -17.57 -10.30 -22.92
CA ILE A 325 -17.90 -9.48 -24.08
C ILE A 325 -17.47 -8.04 -23.81
N LEU A 326 -16.54 -7.57 -24.62
CA LEU A 326 -15.96 -6.23 -24.59
C LEU A 326 -16.22 -5.55 -25.93
N ARG A 327 -16.01 -4.23 -26.02
CA ARG A 327 -16.09 -3.52 -27.30
C ARG A 327 -14.72 -3.52 -27.98
N VAL A 328 -14.70 -3.79 -29.28
CA VAL A 328 -13.50 -3.56 -30.12
C VAL A 328 -13.20 -2.06 -30.07
N PRO A 329 -11.97 -1.64 -29.74
CA PRO A 329 -11.56 -0.26 -29.94
C PRO A 329 -11.72 0.09 -31.42
N SER A 330 -12.72 0.91 -31.78
CA SER A 330 -13.04 1.22 -33.18
C SER A 330 -12.93 2.71 -33.47
N ARG A 331 -12.61 3.05 -34.72
CA ARG A 331 -12.43 4.44 -35.18
C ARG A 331 -13.74 5.21 -35.35
N ALA A 332 -14.91 4.60 -35.13
CA ALA A 332 -16.20 5.16 -35.51
C ALA A 332 -17.11 5.45 -34.29
N MET A 333 -17.17 6.72 -33.87
CA MET A 333 -18.40 7.36 -33.42
C MET A 333 -18.44 8.83 -33.90
N PRO A 334 -19.56 9.31 -34.48
CA PRO A 334 -19.76 10.73 -34.75
C PRO A 334 -20.04 11.48 -33.46
N ALA A 335 -19.49 12.69 -33.34
CA ALA A 335 -19.80 13.63 -32.28
C ALA A 335 -21.30 14.01 -32.32
N ALA A 336 -21.97 13.94 -31.18
CA ALA A 336 -23.36 14.38 -31.03
C ALA A 336 -23.44 15.91 -31.18
N ALA A 337 -24.41 16.34 -31.99
CA ALA A 337 -24.64 17.72 -32.39
C ALA A 337 -25.14 18.60 -31.23
N ASP A 338 -24.75 19.87 -31.30
CA ASP A 338 -25.23 20.98 -30.50
C ASP A 338 -26.77 21.08 -30.56
N HIS A 339 -27.40 21.14 -29.39
CA HIS A 339 -28.72 21.76 -29.24
C HIS A 339 -28.64 22.88 -28.22
N ALA A 340 -28.70 24.10 -28.73
CA ALA A 340 -28.92 25.31 -27.98
C ALA A 340 -30.40 25.44 -27.59
N GLY A 341 -30.63 25.88 -26.36
CA GLY A 341 -31.81 26.66 -25.98
C GLY A 341 -32.99 25.90 -25.39
N GLU A 342 -32.97 25.69 -24.07
CA GLU A 342 -34.13 25.90 -23.19
C GLU A 342 -33.67 25.89 -21.72
N ALA A 343 -34.22 26.80 -20.91
CA ALA A 343 -33.81 27.02 -19.52
C ALA A 343 -34.10 25.78 -18.65
N ALA A 344 -33.06 25.00 -18.36
CA ALA A 344 -33.18 23.74 -17.64
C ALA A 344 -32.91 23.92 -16.13
N ARG A 345 -33.80 23.38 -15.30
CA ARG A 345 -33.44 22.89 -13.96
C ARG A 345 -32.26 21.91 -14.11
N PRO A 346 -31.33 21.80 -13.15
CA PRO A 346 -30.21 20.86 -13.24
C PRO A 346 -30.74 19.44 -13.48
N ASN A 347 -30.42 18.87 -14.64
CA ASN A 347 -30.97 17.60 -15.08
C ASN A 347 -30.48 16.46 -14.17
N ALA A 348 -31.37 15.60 -13.68
CA ALA A 348 -31.02 14.50 -12.78
C ALA A 348 -30.00 13.52 -13.38
N ASP A 349 -29.91 13.48 -14.72
CA ASP A 349 -28.94 12.67 -15.48
C ASP A 349 -27.47 13.14 -15.35
N LEU A 350 -27.22 14.31 -14.76
CA LEU A 350 -25.86 14.83 -14.53
C LEU A 350 -25.20 14.32 -13.25
N VAL A 351 -25.96 13.73 -12.32
CA VAL A 351 -25.49 13.41 -10.97
C VAL A 351 -24.95 11.98 -10.94
N PRO A 352 -23.63 11.76 -10.77
CA PRO A 352 -23.08 10.42 -10.67
C PRO A 352 -23.62 9.70 -9.43
N GLN A 353 -23.64 8.37 -9.48
CA GLN A 353 -24.03 7.56 -8.32
C GLN A 353 -23.21 7.95 -7.07
N GLY A 354 -23.90 8.18 -5.96
CA GLY A 354 -23.29 8.57 -4.69
C GLY A 354 -23.09 10.08 -4.50
N TRP A 355 -23.57 10.90 -5.44
CA TRP A 355 -23.70 12.35 -5.31
C TRP A 355 -25.18 12.76 -5.23
N GLU A 356 -25.46 13.89 -4.60
CA GLU A 356 -26.80 14.48 -4.50
C GLU A 356 -26.75 15.99 -4.81
N ILE A 357 -27.79 16.50 -5.47
CA ILE A 357 -28.03 17.94 -5.62
C ILE A 357 -29.05 18.36 -4.56
N VAL A 358 -28.74 19.42 -3.82
CA VAL A 358 -29.56 19.96 -2.75
C VAL A 358 -29.79 21.45 -3.01
N ASP A 359 -31.03 21.79 -3.32
CA ASP A 359 -31.53 23.15 -3.46
C ASP A 359 -32.45 23.53 -2.28
N ARG A 360 -33.03 24.73 -2.35
CA ARG A 360 -33.90 25.26 -1.29
C ARG A 360 -35.14 24.40 -1.06
N ASP A 361 -35.74 23.85 -2.12
CA ASP A 361 -36.96 23.04 -2.01
C ASP A 361 -36.63 21.69 -1.35
N VAL A 362 -35.48 21.09 -1.71
CA VAL A 362 -34.98 19.87 -1.05
C VAL A 362 -34.71 20.11 0.44
N LEU A 363 -34.08 21.23 0.82
CA LEU A 363 -33.86 21.56 2.23
C LEU A 363 -35.18 21.78 3.00
N ALA A 364 -36.15 22.46 2.38
CA ALA A 364 -37.48 22.65 2.97
C ALA A 364 -38.17 21.31 3.25
N ASN A 365 -38.05 20.34 2.34
CA ASN A 365 -38.58 18.98 2.53
C ASN A 365 -37.92 18.26 3.71
N TYR A 366 -36.60 18.39 3.90
CA TYR A 366 -35.94 17.80 5.06
C TYR A 366 -36.41 18.42 6.37
N ARG A 367 -36.63 19.74 6.42
CA ARG A 367 -37.16 20.43 7.60
C ARG A 367 -38.60 20.05 7.93
N ALA A 368 -39.42 19.81 6.90
CA ALA A 368 -40.80 19.40 7.06
C ALA A 368 -40.97 17.98 7.66
N SER A 369 -39.90 17.17 7.68
CA SER A 369 -39.92 15.80 8.21
C SER A 369 -38.84 15.59 9.29
N PRO A 370 -39.03 16.16 10.50
CA PRO A 370 -38.05 16.03 11.57
C PRO A 370 -37.86 14.55 11.99
N PRO A 371 -36.64 14.16 12.39
CA PRO A 371 -36.33 12.82 12.86
C PRO A 371 -36.96 12.51 14.22
N PRO A 372 -37.16 11.23 14.57
CA PRO A 372 -37.66 10.83 15.89
C PRO A 372 -36.64 11.14 16.99
N MET A 373 -37.11 11.33 18.23
CA MET A 373 -36.28 11.66 19.40
C MET A 373 -35.09 10.70 19.59
N ALA A 374 -35.32 9.39 19.45
CA ALA A 374 -34.27 8.38 19.57
C ALA A 374 -33.10 8.61 18.60
N ALA A 375 -33.39 9.04 17.37
CA ALA A 375 -32.36 9.36 16.38
C ALA A 375 -31.61 10.66 16.72
N MET A 376 -32.29 11.63 17.35
CA MET A 376 -31.65 12.86 17.83
C MET A 376 -30.74 12.61 19.02
N ILE A 377 -31.13 11.74 19.95
CA ILE A 377 -30.26 11.32 21.07
C ILE A 377 -28.98 10.69 20.52
N GLN A 378 -29.10 9.76 19.57
CA GLN A 378 -27.95 9.15 18.90
C GLN A 378 -27.07 10.20 18.21
N PHE A 379 -27.66 11.17 17.51
CA PHE A 379 -26.92 12.27 16.90
C PHE A 379 -26.16 13.11 17.93
N PHE A 380 -26.79 13.49 19.03
CA PHE A 380 -26.14 14.25 20.09
C PHE A 380 -25.05 13.46 20.83
N ASP A 381 -25.15 12.13 20.81
CA ASP A 381 -24.14 11.21 21.32
C ASP A 381 -23.06 10.88 20.27
N GLY A 382 -23.08 11.57 19.11
CA GLY A 382 -22.00 11.54 18.13
C GLY A 382 -22.19 10.60 16.94
N PHE A 383 -23.42 10.20 16.60
CA PHE A 383 -23.71 9.50 15.34
C PHE A 383 -23.45 10.39 14.10
N LEU A 384 -23.29 9.75 12.93
CA LEU A 384 -23.06 10.43 11.65
C LEU A 384 -24.19 11.42 11.32
N PRO A 385 -23.89 12.70 11.06
CA PRO A 385 -24.90 13.66 10.68
C PRO A 385 -25.41 13.44 9.24
N HIS A 386 -26.68 13.75 9.03
CA HIS A 386 -27.28 13.94 7.71
C HIS A 386 -28.24 15.13 7.75
N TRP A 387 -28.70 15.61 6.59
CA TRP A 387 -29.53 16.82 6.49
C TRP A 387 -30.67 16.88 7.50
N ARG A 388 -31.49 15.83 7.60
CA ARG A 388 -32.62 15.79 8.55
C ARG A 388 -32.22 15.93 10.03
N LEU A 389 -31.04 15.46 10.46
CA LEU A 389 -30.56 15.62 11.84
C LEU A 389 -30.03 17.03 12.08
N VAL A 390 -29.20 17.52 11.15
CA VAL A 390 -28.51 18.81 11.26
C VAL A 390 -29.50 19.99 11.16
N LEU A 391 -30.57 19.82 10.37
CA LEU A 391 -31.61 20.83 10.16
C LEU A 391 -32.80 20.68 11.13
N ALA A 392 -32.75 19.70 12.02
CA ALA A 392 -33.87 19.34 12.87
C ALA A 392 -34.27 20.51 13.79
N SER A 393 -35.56 20.76 13.87
CA SER A 393 -36.16 21.80 14.71
C SER A 393 -37.40 21.27 15.43
N THR A 394 -37.65 21.84 16.60
CA THR A 394 -38.85 21.65 17.42
C THR A 394 -39.60 22.98 17.54
N SER A 395 -40.73 22.99 18.23
CA SER A 395 -41.43 24.25 18.56
C SER A 395 -40.65 25.15 19.51
N THR A 396 -39.67 24.61 20.24
CA THR A 396 -38.90 25.31 21.28
C THR A 396 -37.49 25.68 20.83
N GLY A 397 -37.03 25.21 19.66
CA GLY A 397 -35.73 25.56 19.13
C GLY A 397 -35.27 24.67 17.98
N ARG A 398 -33.96 24.65 17.73
CA ARG A 398 -33.34 23.85 16.67
C ARG A 398 -31.93 23.44 17.06
N VAL A 399 -31.37 22.47 16.34
CA VAL A 399 -29.92 22.20 16.41
C VAL A 399 -29.17 23.45 15.97
N GLN A 400 -28.33 23.99 16.85
CA GLN A 400 -27.63 25.26 16.58
C GLN A 400 -26.29 25.03 15.87
N PRO A 401 -25.95 25.86 14.87
CA PRO A 401 -24.65 25.85 14.23
C PRO A 401 -23.57 26.46 15.13
N ARG A 402 -22.39 25.83 15.16
CA ARG A 402 -21.18 26.40 15.78
C ARG A 402 -20.76 27.71 15.11
N ALA A 403 -20.01 28.55 15.81
CA ALA A 403 -19.54 29.85 15.32
C ALA A 403 -18.72 29.77 14.02
N VAL A 404 -18.03 28.64 13.78
CA VAL A 404 -17.29 28.39 12.53
C VAL A 404 -18.19 28.43 11.29
N VAL A 405 -19.46 28.03 11.41
CA VAL A 405 -20.42 27.99 10.29
C VAL A 405 -20.61 29.39 9.70
N GLU A 406 -20.71 30.40 10.56
CA GLU A 406 -20.88 31.79 10.13
C GLU A 406 -19.64 32.32 9.42
N ARG A 407 -18.44 31.97 9.91
CA ARG A 407 -17.17 32.30 9.23
C ARG A 407 -17.07 31.65 7.86
N LEU A 408 -17.44 30.37 7.74
CA LEU A 408 -17.48 29.67 6.47
C LEU A 408 -18.45 30.35 5.52
N ALA A 409 -19.72 30.52 5.91
CA ALA A 409 -20.75 31.13 5.07
C ALA A 409 -20.34 32.54 4.58
N ASN A 410 -19.80 33.38 5.45
CA ASN A 410 -19.33 34.73 5.09
C ASN A 410 -18.20 34.70 4.06
N ARG A 411 -17.29 33.72 4.13
CA ARG A 411 -16.21 33.57 3.15
C ARG A 411 -16.73 33.19 1.77
N PHE A 412 -17.72 32.29 1.69
CA PHE A 412 -18.36 31.92 0.42
C PHE A 412 -19.20 33.07 -0.16
N ARG A 413 -19.93 33.82 0.67
CA ARG A 413 -20.66 35.02 0.25
C ARG A 413 -19.72 36.06 -0.38
N ALA A 414 -18.57 36.31 0.25
CA ALA A 414 -17.58 37.24 -0.29
C ALA A 414 -16.99 36.75 -1.62
N ALA A 415 -16.83 35.43 -1.79
CA ALA A 415 -16.36 34.86 -3.05
C ALA A 415 -17.38 35.01 -4.19
N TYR A 416 -18.68 34.86 -3.90
CA TYR A 416 -19.76 35.05 -4.88
C TYR A 416 -19.74 36.44 -5.52
N GLU A 417 -19.39 37.48 -4.74
CA GLU A 417 -19.44 38.88 -5.18
C GLU A 417 -18.22 39.32 -6.01
N GLY A 418 -17.07 38.63 -5.90
CA GLY A 418 -15.82 39.17 -6.48
C GLY A 418 -14.64 38.21 -6.63
N ALA A 419 -14.85 36.90 -6.52
CA ALA A 419 -13.76 35.94 -6.69
C ALA A 419 -13.22 35.94 -8.13
N ARG A 420 -11.89 35.87 -8.28
CA ARG A 420 -11.22 35.70 -9.58
C ARG A 420 -10.93 34.24 -9.95
N LYS A 421 -11.13 33.33 -8.99
CA LYS A 421 -10.87 31.89 -9.08
C LYS A 421 -11.87 31.15 -8.16
N PRO A 422 -12.06 29.84 -8.32
CA PRO A 422 -12.77 29.02 -7.35
C PRO A 422 -12.24 29.23 -5.94
N LEU A 423 -13.14 29.33 -4.96
CA LEU A 423 -12.79 29.30 -3.54
C LEU A 423 -12.82 27.85 -3.09
N VAL A 424 -11.74 27.39 -2.44
CA VAL A 424 -11.66 26.07 -1.82
C VAL A 424 -11.36 26.24 -0.34
N VAL A 425 -12.29 25.83 0.53
CA VAL A 425 -12.11 25.89 1.98
C VAL A 425 -12.05 24.49 2.54
N LEU A 426 -10.94 24.16 3.20
CA LEU A 426 -10.76 22.93 3.96
C LEU A 426 -11.01 23.18 5.44
N LEU A 427 -12.08 22.62 5.99
CA LEU A 427 -12.32 22.51 7.42
C LEU A 427 -11.54 21.32 7.98
N ALA A 428 -10.47 21.62 8.71
CA ALA A 428 -9.48 20.63 9.12
C ALA A 428 -9.46 20.51 10.65
N GLY A 429 -9.41 19.30 11.20
CA GLY A 429 -9.38 19.07 12.65
C GLY A 429 -9.30 17.60 13.02
N ALA A 430 -9.13 17.29 14.31
CA ALA A 430 -9.15 15.92 14.83
C ALA A 430 -10.50 15.21 14.57
N GLY A 431 -10.52 13.88 14.66
CA GLY A 431 -11.77 13.10 14.61
C GLY A 431 -12.73 13.55 15.73
N GLY A 432 -14.03 13.59 15.49
CA GLY A 432 -15.01 13.95 16.54
C GLY A 432 -15.21 15.45 16.83
N GLU A 433 -14.50 16.37 16.15
CA GLU A 433 -14.63 17.83 16.37
C GLU A 433 -15.92 18.47 15.79
N GLY A 434 -16.78 17.69 15.15
CA GLY A 434 -18.06 18.18 14.58
C GLY A 434 -17.95 18.78 13.18
N LYS A 435 -16.89 18.49 12.44
CA LYS A 435 -16.66 18.98 11.05
C LYS A 435 -17.84 18.71 10.12
N SER A 436 -18.32 17.46 10.09
CA SER A 436 -19.43 17.02 9.23
C SER A 436 -20.72 17.80 9.49
N THR A 437 -21.02 18.09 10.77
CA THR A 437 -22.16 18.93 11.15
C THR A 437 -21.95 20.36 10.66
N ALA A 438 -20.75 20.92 10.85
CA ALA A 438 -20.42 22.29 10.46
C ALA A 438 -20.48 22.51 8.94
N VAL A 439 -19.98 21.59 8.11
CA VAL A 439 -20.04 21.74 6.64
C VAL A 439 -21.48 21.64 6.11
N LEU A 440 -22.31 20.77 6.71
CA LEU A 440 -23.73 20.69 6.36
C LEU A 440 -24.49 21.94 6.77
N HIS A 441 -24.27 22.47 7.98
CA HIS A 441 -24.85 23.74 8.39
C HIS A 441 -24.42 24.89 7.48
N ALA A 442 -23.13 24.98 7.12
CA ALA A 442 -22.62 26.04 6.26
C ALA A 442 -23.25 25.98 4.85
N ALA A 443 -23.35 24.78 4.27
CA ALA A 443 -24.01 24.60 2.99
C ALA A 443 -25.51 24.92 3.04
N ALA A 444 -26.21 24.54 4.12
CA ALA A 444 -27.61 24.89 4.31
C ALA A 444 -27.82 26.41 4.40
N VAL A 445 -26.97 27.11 5.17
CA VAL A 445 -27.01 28.58 5.28
C VAL A 445 -26.83 29.25 3.92
N LEU A 446 -25.94 28.73 3.06
CA LEU A 446 -25.74 29.27 1.71
C LEU A 446 -26.94 29.01 0.79
N VAL A 447 -27.48 27.79 0.77
CA VAL A 447 -28.62 27.42 -0.09
C VAL A 447 -29.93 28.13 0.32
N GLU A 448 -30.10 28.41 1.61
CA GLU A 448 -31.28 29.14 2.12
C GLU A 448 -31.18 30.67 1.94
N GLU A 449 -30.04 31.20 1.51
CA GLU A 449 -29.78 32.64 1.37
C GLU A 449 -30.74 33.31 0.35
N THR A 450 -31.43 34.37 0.74
CA THR A 450 -32.44 35.01 -0.13
C THR A 450 -31.86 35.98 -1.14
N HIS A 451 -30.65 36.48 -0.90
CA HIS A 451 -30.01 37.50 -1.73
C HIS A 451 -29.05 36.92 -2.80
N GLN A 452 -28.65 35.65 -2.66
CA GLN A 452 -27.73 34.96 -3.56
C GLN A 452 -28.28 33.56 -3.85
N ASN A 453 -28.34 33.15 -5.11
CA ASN A 453 -28.87 31.83 -5.45
C ASN A 453 -27.75 30.79 -5.39
N TRP A 454 -27.82 29.89 -4.40
CA TRP A 454 -26.87 28.80 -4.25
C TRP A 454 -27.53 27.44 -4.51
N THR A 455 -26.78 26.50 -5.08
CA THR A 455 -27.13 25.08 -5.08
C THR A 455 -25.96 24.25 -4.59
N CYS A 456 -26.27 23.26 -3.75
CA CYS A 456 -25.27 22.38 -3.17
C CYS A 456 -25.16 21.10 -3.99
N LEU A 457 -23.95 20.75 -4.41
CA LEU A 457 -23.61 19.41 -4.91
C LEU A 457 -22.85 18.68 -3.80
N ARG A 458 -23.45 17.66 -3.19
CA ARG A 458 -22.84 16.93 -2.08
C ARG A 458 -22.44 15.52 -2.47
N ARG A 459 -21.25 15.12 -2.03
CA ARG A 459 -20.83 13.72 -2.04
C ARG A 459 -21.45 13.00 -0.84
N GLN A 460 -22.34 12.05 -1.10
CA GLN A 460 -23.07 11.33 -0.06
C GLN A 460 -22.39 10.00 0.31
N ALA A 461 -21.73 9.34 -0.65
CA ALA A 461 -21.11 8.04 -0.44
C ALA A 461 -19.58 8.14 -0.47
N THR A 462 -18.92 7.56 0.54
CA THR A 462 -17.45 7.51 0.70
C THR A 462 -16.74 6.80 -0.45
N ASN A 463 -17.43 5.96 -1.23
CA ASN A 463 -16.90 5.30 -2.42
C ASN A 463 -17.22 6.03 -3.74
N ALA A 464 -17.99 7.12 -3.71
CA ALA A 464 -18.36 7.86 -4.91
C ALA A 464 -17.13 8.53 -5.53
N LYS A 465 -16.77 8.18 -6.76
CA LYS A 465 -15.61 8.79 -7.43
C LYS A 465 -15.93 10.23 -7.86
N LEU A 466 -14.89 11.07 -7.91
CA LEU A 466 -14.96 12.41 -8.51
C LEU A 466 -14.21 12.38 -9.84
N SER A 467 -14.92 12.37 -10.96
CA SER A 467 -14.29 12.51 -12.28
C SER A 467 -13.78 13.94 -12.49
N GLU A 468 -12.67 14.11 -13.21
CA GLU A 468 -12.08 15.42 -13.48
C GLU A 468 -13.07 16.40 -14.14
N ASP A 469 -13.98 15.91 -14.98
CA ASP A 469 -14.94 16.76 -15.70
C ASP A 469 -16.28 16.98 -14.96
N LEU A 470 -16.50 16.43 -13.76
CA LEU A 470 -17.81 16.56 -13.09
C LEU A 470 -18.16 18.02 -12.83
N LEU A 471 -17.21 18.77 -12.27
CA LEU A 471 -17.41 20.18 -11.94
C LEU A 471 -17.56 21.05 -13.19
N LEU A 472 -16.90 20.67 -14.29
CA LEU A 472 -16.99 21.40 -15.56
C LEU A 472 -18.38 21.26 -16.20
N LYS A 473 -19.05 20.14 -15.97
CA LYS A 473 -20.41 19.88 -16.48
C LYS A 473 -21.49 20.63 -15.71
N LEU A 474 -21.18 21.22 -14.55
CA LEU A 474 -22.16 22.00 -13.80
C LEU A 474 -22.65 23.20 -14.62
N PRO A 475 -23.97 23.41 -14.72
CA PRO A 475 -24.54 24.45 -15.57
C PRO A 475 -24.13 25.82 -15.03
N THR A 476 -23.71 26.69 -15.94
CA THR A 476 -23.49 28.11 -15.65
C THR A 476 -24.83 28.82 -15.70
N ILE A 477 -25.31 29.29 -14.56
CA ILE A 477 -26.59 29.99 -14.44
C ILE A 477 -26.28 31.44 -14.02
N PRO A 478 -26.84 32.47 -14.71
CA PRO A 478 -26.65 33.86 -14.28
C PRO A 478 -27.12 34.08 -12.84
N GLU A 479 -26.35 34.85 -12.07
CA GLU A 479 -26.67 35.17 -10.66
C GLU A 479 -26.92 33.91 -9.80
N HIS A 480 -26.09 32.89 -10.01
CA HIS A 480 -26.16 31.62 -9.31
C HIS A 480 -24.75 31.06 -9.07
N ALA A 481 -24.55 30.37 -7.94
CA ALA A 481 -23.31 29.67 -7.66
C ALA A 481 -23.53 28.28 -7.06
N TRP A 482 -22.53 27.43 -7.28
CA TRP A 482 -22.46 26.07 -6.78
C TRP A 482 -21.53 26.00 -5.56
N VAL A 483 -22.01 25.37 -4.49
CA VAL A 483 -21.16 24.92 -3.37
C VAL A 483 -21.04 23.40 -3.42
N VAL A 484 -19.83 22.90 -3.64
CA VAL A 484 -19.55 21.47 -3.70
C VAL A 484 -19.07 21.02 -2.32
N VAL A 485 -19.81 20.12 -1.67
CA VAL A 485 -19.53 19.67 -0.30
C VAL A 485 -18.97 18.25 -0.32
N ILE A 486 -17.78 18.10 0.26
CA ILE A 486 -17.09 16.81 0.41
C ILE A 486 -16.62 16.66 1.86
N ASP A 487 -17.28 15.80 2.63
CA ASP A 487 -17.08 15.64 4.08
C ASP A 487 -15.82 14.83 4.45
N ASP A 488 -15.35 14.00 3.52
CA ASP A 488 -14.23 13.08 3.65
C ASP A 488 -13.17 13.34 2.57
N ALA A 489 -12.79 14.61 2.43
CA ALA A 489 -12.01 15.11 1.31
C ALA A 489 -10.61 14.49 1.22
N ASP A 490 -10.04 14.01 2.33
CA ASP A 490 -8.78 13.27 2.34
C ASP A 490 -8.82 12.00 1.47
N ASN A 491 -9.98 11.34 1.37
CA ASN A 491 -10.18 10.12 0.58
C ASN A 491 -10.01 10.36 -0.94
N ILE A 492 -10.30 11.56 -1.43
CA ILE A 492 -10.28 11.89 -2.86
C ILE A 492 -9.51 13.18 -3.18
N SER A 493 -8.59 13.60 -2.31
CA SER A 493 -7.85 14.88 -2.39
C SER A 493 -7.16 15.13 -3.74
N ALA A 494 -6.55 14.10 -4.34
CA ALA A 494 -5.94 14.19 -5.67
C ALA A 494 -6.98 14.43 -6.78
N SER A 495 -8.11 13.72 -6.74
CA SER A 495 -9.24 13.91 -7.67
C SER A 495 -9.90 15.28 -7.51
N ILE A 496 -10.00 15.80 -6.28
CA ILE A 496 -10.49 17.16 -6.04
C ILE A 496 -9.58 18.17 -6.71
N LEU A 497 -8.26 18.09 -6.49
CA LEU A 497 -7.31 19.00 -7.13
C LEU A 497 -7.37 18.91 -8.66
N ALA A 498 -7.49 17.70 -9.20
CA ALA A 498 -7.63 17.48 -10.65
C ALA A 498 -8.93 18.12 -11.20
N ALA A 499 -10.06 17.92 -10.54
CA ALA A 499 -11.34 18.52 -10.94
C ALA A 499 -11.32 20.05 -10.82
N VAL A 500 -10.74 20.61 -9.76
CA VAL A 500 -10.60 22.06 -9.56
C VAL A 500 -9.73 22.69 -10.65
N LYS A 501 -8.66 22.01 -11.10
CA LYS A 501 -7.85 22.49 -12.24
C LYS A 501 -8.69 22.71 -13.50
N ARG A 502 -9.72 21.89 -13.73
CA ARG A 502 -10.59 21.98 -14.91
C ARG A 502 -11.56 23.16 -14.83
N VAL A 503 -11.89 23.62 -13.63
CA VAL A 503 -12.78 24.76 -13.38
C VAL A 503 -12.05 26.00 -12.86
N ALA A 504 -10.72 26.09 -13.02
CA ALA A 504 -9.92 27.21 -12.50
C ALA A 504 -10.35 28.60 -13.01
N ALA A 505 -11.03 28.65 -14.16
CA ALA A 505 -11.59 29.88 -14.74
C ALA A 505 -13.04 30.16 -14.34
N ARG A 506 -13.73 29.23 -13.66
CA ARG A 506 -15.11 29.41 -13.17
C ARG A 506 -15.07 30.13 -11.83
N THR A 507 -15.90 31.15 -11.67
CA THR A 507 -16.00 31.94 -10.42
C THR A 507 -17.29 31.66 -9.68
N ASP A 508 -18.14 30.80 -10.23
CA ASP A 508 -19.45 30.40 -9.71
C ASP A 508 -19.46 28.96 -9.18
N VAL A 509 -18.30 28.30 -9.10
CA VAL A 509 -18.15 26.96 -8.52
C VAL A 509 -17.12 27.02 -7.39
N HIS A 510 -17.56 26.76 -6.17
CA HIS A 510 -16.74 26.79 -4.97
C HIS A 510 -16.84 25.47 -4.20
N LEU A 511 -15.81 25.13 -3.42
CA LEU A 511 -15.70 23.84 -2.73
C LEU A 511 -15.55 24.02 -1.22
N LEU A 512 -16.39 23.31 -0.47
CA LEU A 512 -16.31 23.17 0.98
C LEU A 512 -15.92 21.74 1.33
N LEU A 513 -14.71 21.57 1.86
CA LEU A 513 -14.09 20.30 2.16
C LEU A 513 -14.00 20.11 3.67
N ALA A 514 -14.18 18.89 4.17
CA ALA A 514 -13.76 18.49 5.51
C ALA A 514 -12.79 17.32 5.45
N ALA A 515 -11.80 17.31 6.34
CA ALA A 515 -10.86 16.20 6.45
C ALA A 515 -10.27 16.14 7.87
N ARG A 516 -9.68 14.99 8.22
CA ARG A 516 -8.79 14.90 9.38
C ARG A 516 -7.43 15.50 9.04
N ASP A 517 -6.87 16.26 9.97
CA ASP A 517 -5.59 16.97 9.75
C ASP A 517 -4.46 16.02 9.35
N VAL A 518 -4.30 14.93 10.11
CA VAL A 518 -3.26 13.92 9.88
C VAL A 518 -3.45 13.25 8.53
N ASP A 519 -4.67 12.82 8.20
CA ASP A 519 -4.97 12.17 6.92
C ASP A 519 -4.71 13.10 5.74
N TRP A 520 -5.17 14.35 5.82
CA TRP A 520 -4.96 15.34 4.78
C TRP A 520 -3.47 15.62 4.54
N GLN A 521 -2.67 15.74 5.61
CA GLN A 521 -1.22 15.92 5.52
C GLN A 521 -0.53 14.71 4.88
N LEU A 522 -0.95 13.49 5.22
CA LEU A 522 -0.41 12.25 4.65
C LEU A 522 -0.63 12.14 3.14
N LYS A 523 -1.72 12.73 2.60
CA LYS A 523 -1.96 12.79 1.14
C LYS A 523 -1.01 13.74 0.40
N ARG A 524 -0.19 14.53 1.11
CA ARG A 524 0.83 15.45 0.55
C ARG A 524 0.28 16.49 -0.44
N VAL A 525 -1.01 16.83 -0.34
CA VAL A 525 -1.64 17.88 -1.17
C VAL A 525 -1.36 19.26 -0.57
N VAL A 526 -0.12 19.72 -0.73
CA VAL A 526 0.38 20.95 -0.10
C VAL A 526 -0.24 22.23 -0.70
N PRO A 527 -0.39 23.31 0.09
CA PRO A 527 -1.04 24.57 -0.34
C PRO A 527 -0.54 25.14 -1.68
N ARG A 528 0.76 25.00 -1.99
CA ARG A 528 1.36 25.46 -3.26
C ARG A 528 0.73 24.83 -4.51
N LEU A 529 0.14 23.64 -4.41
CA LEU A 529 -0.51 22.97 -5.53
C LEU A 529 -1.83 23.65 -5.93
N TRP A 530 -2.46 24.38 -4.99
CA TRP A 530 -3.75 25.03 -5.19
C TRP A 530 -3.62 26.45 -5.74
N GLN A 531 -2.56 27.18 -5.38
CA GLN A 531 -2.29 28.57 -5.81
C GLN A 531 -2.55 28.86 -7.31
N PRO A 532 -2.14 28.00 -8.28
CA PRO A 532 -2.42 28.27 -9.69
C PRO A 532 -3.91 28.17 -10.03
N VAL A 533 -4.71 27.38 -9.32
CA VAL A 533 -6.04 26.95 -9.76
C VAL A 533 -7.21 27.38 -8.88
N ALA A 534 -6.97 27.70 -7.61
CA ALA A 534 -8.00 28.12 -6.66
C ALA A 534 -7.44 29.03 -5.58
N ASP A 535 -8.33 29.77 -4.93
CA ASP A 535 -8.07 30.44 -3.66
C ASP A 535 -8.29 29.42 -2.53
N PHE A 536 -7.21 28.85 -2.01
CA PHE A 536 -7.26 27.75 -1.04
C PHE A 536 -7.03 28.24 0.39
N HIS A 537 -7.97 27.89 1.27
CA HIS A 537 -7.94 28.24 2.68
C HIS A 537 -8.12 27.01 3.56
N THR A 538 -7.37 26.94 4.64
CA THR A 538 -7.58 25.94 5.69
C THR A 538 -8.17 26.64 6.91
N GLU A 539 -9.35 26.20 7.34
CA GLU A 539 -10.01 26.65 8.56
C GLU A 539 -9.86 25.54 9.61
N PRO A 540 -9.06 25.74 10.67
CA PRO A 540 -8.92 24.75 11.73
C PRO A 540 -10.19 24.70 12.59
N LEU A 541 -10.59 23.49 13.00
CA LEU A 541 -11.64 23.23 13.96
C LEU A 541 -11.08 22.35 15.08
N ALA A 542 -10.84 22.97 16.22
CA ALA A 542 -10.32 22.29 17.40
C ALA A 542 -11.00 22.82 18.66
N GLY A 543 -11.35 21.89 19.54
CA GLY A 543 -11.85 22.19 20.87
C GLY A 543 -13.20 22.90 20.89
N LEU A 544 -13.51 23.42 22.06
CA LEU A 544 -14.79 24.04 22.36
C LEU A 544 -14.59 25.33 23.16
N ASP A 545 -15.17 26.43 22.69
CA ASP A 545 -15.26 27.67 23.45
C ASP A 545 -16.62 27.82 24.14
N ARG A 546 -16.80 28.89 24.92
CA ARG A 546 -18.04 29.10 25.67
C ARG A 546 -19.24 29.32 24.75
N ASP A 547 -19.09 30.03 23.63
CA ASP A 547 -20.20 30.33 22.72
C ASP A 547 -20.67 29.05 22.01
N ASP A 548 -19.73 28.25 21.50
CA ASP A 548 -20.03 26.95 20.91
C ASP A 548 -20.63 25.98 21.94
N ALA A 549 -20.13 25.96 23.18
CA ALA A 549 -20.71 25.15 24.25
C ALA A 549 -22.16 25.54 24.53
N MET A 550 -22.46 26.85 24.60
CA MET A 550 -23.83 27.32 24.76
C MET A 550 -24.71 26.90 23.58
N ARG A 551 -24.27 27.15 22.34
CA ARG A 551 -25.03 26.78 21.13
C ARG A 551 -25.38 25.30 21.11
N ILE A 552 -24.41 24.43 21.41
CA ILE A 552 -24.61 22.98 21.46
C ILE A 552 -25.64 22.61 22.54
N VAL A 553 -25.51 23.16 23.75
CA VAL A 553 -26.42 22.89 24.87
C VAL A 553 -27.82 23.41 24.60
N SER A 554 -27.98 24.62 24.06
CA SER A 554 -29.30 25.13 23.65
C SER A 554 -29.96 24.21 22.62
N GLY A 555 -29.15 23.58 21.75
CA GLY A 555 -29.61 22.53 20.85
C GLY A 555 -30.17 21.30 21.56
N TRP A 556 -29.62 20.89 22.70
CA TRP A 556 -30.16 19.79 23.52
C TRP A 556 -31.41 20.20 24.26
N PHE A 557 -31.42 21.39 24.86
CA PHE A 557 -32.59 21.93 25.56
C PHE A 557 -33.83 22.00 24.67
N ALA A 558 -33.65 22.36 23.39
CA ALA A 558 -34.72 22.37 22.40
C ALA A 558 -35.39 20.99 22.20
N TRP A 559 -34.74 19.90 22.60
CA TRP A 559 -35.22 18.52 22.50
C TRP A 559 -35.56 17.89 23.87
N GLY A 560 -35.58 18.68 24.95
CA GLY A 560 -36.09 18.28 26.26
C GLY A 560 -35.17 17.36 27.08
N ASP A 561 -35.71 16.83 28.18
CA ASP A 561 -34.96 16.12 29.23
C ASP A 561 -34.17 14.91 28.73
N GLU A 562 -34.73 14.13 27.80
CA GLU A 562 -34.03 12.96 27.24
C GLU A 562 -32.80 13.38 26.43
N ALA A 563 -32.91 14.47 25.67
CA ALA A 563 -31.78 15.06 24.97
C ALA A 563 -30.79 15.71 25.94
N MET A 564 -31.17 16.07 27.16
CA MET A 564 -30.23 16.58 28.17
C MET A 564 -29.44 15.48 28.90
N GLY A 565 -29.88 14.22 28.83
CA GLY A 565 -29.21 13.10 29.50
C GLY A 565 -29.01 13.35 31.00
N ARG A 566 -27.79 13.15 31.51
CA ARG A 566 -27.45 13.42 32.92
C ARG A 566 -27.52 14.89 33.34
N LEU A 567 -27.65 15.81 32.38
CA LEU A 567 -27.83 17.24 32.66
C LEU A 567 -29.31 17.62 32.83
N LYS A 568 -30.22 16.65 32.85
CA LYS A 568 -31.65 16.87 33.14
C LYS A 568 -31.84 17.76 34.37
N GLY A 569 -32.66 18.80 34.22
CA GLY A 569 -32.98 19.74 35.28
C GLY A 569 -31.90 20.78 35.62
N ARG A 570 -30.74 20.76 34.94
CA ARG A 570 -29.75 21.86 35.02
C ARG A 570 -30.19 23.05 34.17
N SER A 571 -29.58 24.21 34.39
CA SER A 571 -29.72 25.37 33.50
C SER A 571 -28.84 25.22 32.25
N GLU A 572 -29.15 25.97 31.18
CA GLU A 572 -28.32 26.02 29.96
C GLU A 572 -26.87 26.42 30.28
N GLU A 573 -26.68 27.39 31.17
CA GLU A 573 -25.37 27.91 31.54
C GLU A 573 -24.53 26.89 32.34
N ASP A 574 -25.15 26.17 33.27
CA ASP A 574 -24.48 25.12 34.05
C ASP A 574 -24.10 23.92 33.16
N ALA A 575 -24.99 23.54 32.24
CA ALA A 575 -24.75 22.45 31.30
C ALA A 575 -23.61 22.79 30.33
N ALA A 576 -23.56 24.01 29.80
CA ALA A 576 -22.48 24.45 28.93
C ALA A 576 -21.15 24.58 29.67
N THR A 577 -21.17 25.03 30.92
CA THR A 577 -19.97 25.06 31.78
C THR A 577 -19.43 23.66 32.03
N ALA A 578 -20.30 22.68 32.27
CA ALA A 578 -19.91 21.28 32.42
C ALA A 578 -19.31 20.71 31.13
N LEU A 579 -19.94 20.97 29.97
CA LEU A 579 -19.44 20.53 28.66
C LEU A 579 -18.05 21.11 28.37
N LEU A 580 -17.89 22.43 28.58
CA LEU A 580 -16.63 23.13 28.39
C LEU A 580 -15.53 22.61 29.33
N GLY A 581 -15.88 22.29 30.58
CA GLY A 581 -14.98 21.68 31.56
C GLY A 581 -14.43 20.34 31.05
N HIS A 582 -15.31 19.43 30.63
CA HIS A 582 -14.88 18.14 30.09
C HIS A 582 -14.06 18.27 28.81
N ALA A 583 -14.39 19.22 27.92
CA ALA A 583 -13.59 19.47 26.71
C ALA A 583 -12.15 19.89 27.05
N ARG A 584 -11.98 20.77 28.04
CA ARG A 584 -10.65 21.18 28.52
C ARG A 584 -9.88 20.03 29.16
N ASP A 585 -10.55 19.19 29.94
CA ASP A 585 -9.92 18.00 30.54
C ASP A 585 -9.41 17.05 29.44
N HIS A 586 -10.19 16.85 28.38
CA HIS A 586 -9.77 16.05 27.22
C HIS A 586 -8.57 16.66 26.49
N ALA A 587 -8.58 17.98 26.26
CA ALA A 587 -7.45 18.70 25.65
C ALA A 587 -6.15 18.50 26.44
N THR A 588 -6.20 18.53 27.78
CA THR A 588 -5.01 18.34 28.62
C THR A 588 -4.40 16.94 28.54
N ARG A 589 -5.19 15.92 28.19
CA ARG A 589 -4.75 14.53 28.08
C ARG A 589 -4.18 14.17 26.71
N GLN A 590 -4.19 15.12 25.77
CA GLN A 590 -3.81 14.89 24.36
C GLN A 590 -4.59 13.72 23.74
N GLU A 591 -5.86 13.57 24.09
CA GLU A 591 -6.77 12.58 23.50
C GLU A 591 -7.36 13.12 22.19
N ASP A 592 -7.54 12.26 21.18
CA ASP A 592 -8.17 12.63 19.91
C ASP A 592 -9.66 12.94 20.08
N GLY A 593 -10.11 14.13 19.65
CA GLY A 593 -11.51 14.52 19.54
C GLY A 593 -12.11 15.10 20.81
N GLU A 594 -11.69 16.33 21.16
CA GLU A 594 -12.06 17.04 22.39
C GLU A 594 -13.58 17.18 22.52
N LEU A 595 -14.26 17.57 21.44
CA LEU A 595 -15.71 17.73 21.45
C LEU A 595 -16.42 16.40 21.72
N LEU A 596 -16.19 15.37 20.91
CA LEU A 596 -16.90 14.10 21.06
C LEU A 596 -16.62 13.42 22.40
N GLY A 597 -15.37 13.46 22.88
CA GLY A 597 -15.01 13.01 24.21
C GLY A 597 -15.83 13.73 25.28
N ALA A 598 -15.88 15.07 25.22
CA ALA A 598 -16.65 15.88 26.15
C ALA A 598 -18.16 15.63 26.08
N LEU A 599 -18.73 15.48 24.87
CA LEU A 599 -20.15 15.17 24.65
C LEU A 599 -20.55 13.89 25.38
N LEU A 600 -19.78 12.83 25.15
CA LEU A 600 -20.04 11.50 25.71
C LEU A 600 -19.97 11.54 27.25
N VAL A 601 -18.98 12.22 27.82
CA VAL A 601 -18.84 12.34 29.29
C VAL A 601 -19.96 13.18 29.89
N THR A 602 -20.25 14.34 29.29
CA THR A 602 -21.19 15.30 29.83
C THR A 602 -22.61 14.76 29.83
N ARG A 603 -23.00 14.08 28.74
CA ARG A 603 -24.36 13.56 28.56
C ARG A 603 -24.56 12.19 29.23
N GLN A 604 -23.58 11.29 29.11
CA GLN A 604 -23.73 9.88 29.55
C GLN A 604 -22.94 9.50 30.81
N GLY A 605 -21.84 10.19 31.16
CA GLY A 605 -21.01 9.84 32.31
C GLY A 605 -20.52 8.38 32.31
N GLU A 606 -20.70 7.66 33.42
CA GLU A 606 -20.32 6.24 33.56
C GLU A 606 -21.24 5.26 32.77
N ASP A 607 -22.40 5.71 32.29
CA ASP A 607 -23.34 4.89 31.50
C ASP A 607 -22.86 4.65 30.05
N MET A 608 -21.74 5.26 29.64
CA MET A 608 -21.07 4.96 28.37
C MET A 608 -20.80 3.46 28.21
N ARG A 609 -20.49 2.75 29.30
CA ARG A 609 -20.32 1.29 29.24
C ARG A 609 -21.63 0.57 28.89
N ALA A 610 -22.77 1.03 29.38
CA ALA A 610 -24.07 0.43 29.08
C ALA A 610 -24.48 0.70 27.62
N HIS A 611 -24.24 1.92 27.12
CA HIS A 611 -24.47 2.26 25.73
C HIS A 611 -23.58 1.45 24.78
N VAL A 612 -22.26 1.43 25.03
CA VAL A 612 -21.30 0.64 24.25
C VAL A 612 -21.59 -0.86 24.35
N ARG A 613 -22.08 -1.36 25.49
CA ARG A 613 -22.52 -2.75 25.62
C ARG A 613 -23.70 -3.06 24.71
N THR A 614 -24.70 -2.18 24.64
CA THR A 614 -25.84 -2.34 23.72
C THR A 614 -25.36 -2.39 22.27
N LEU A 615 -24.44 -1.51 21.89
CA LEU A 615 -23.83 -1.45 20.56
C LEU A 615 -23.04 -2.73 20.23
N VAL A 616 -22.09 -3.13 21.08
CA VAL A 616 -21.23 -4.31 20.87
C VAL A 616 -22.05 -5.60 20.84
N ASN A 617 -23.10 -5.71 21.66
CA ASN A 617 -23.99 -6.86 21.65
C ASN A 617 -24.88 -6.88 20.39
N GLY A 618 -25.27 -5.71 19.88
CA GLY A 618 -26.03 -5.57 18.64
C GLY A 618 -25.30 -6.08 17.39
N LEU A 619 -23.97 -6.04 17.37
CA LEU A 619 -23.17 -6.56 16.24
C LEU A 619 -23.28 -8.08 16.03
N GLY A 620 -23.76 -8.80 17.06
CA GLY A 620 -23.91 -10.25 17.04
C GLY A 620 -22.58 -11.01 16.96
N ARG A 621 -22.67 -12.34 17.06
CA ARG A 621 -21.52 -13.28 16.87
C ARG A 621 -21.61 -14.03 15.54
N GLY A 622 -22.54 -13.65 14.67
CA GLY A 622 -22.73 -14.25 13.35
C GLY A 622 -21.53 -13.98 12.45
N LEU A 623 -21.09 -15.00 11.73
CA LEU A 623 -19.95 -14.92 10.82
C LEU A 623 -20.32 -14.09 9.59
N VAL A 624 -19.65 -12.96 9.39
CA VAL A 624 -19.73 -12.18 8.15
C VAL A 624 -18.78 -12.77 7.12
N PHE A 625 -17.58 -13.15 7.55
CA PHE A 625 -16.65 -13.94 6.76
C PHE A 625 -16.54 -15.34 7.35
N LYS A 626 -15.97 -16.29 6.60
CA LYS A 626 -15.88 -17.71 7.01
C LYS A 626 -15.32 -17.93 8.42
N SER A 627 -14.53 -16.99 8.94
CA SER A 627 -13.87 -17.06 10.25
C SER A 627 -14.07 -15.84 11.16
N HIS A 628 -14.76 -14.78 10.71
CA HIS A 628 -14.84 -13.52 11.46
C HIS A 628 -16.27 -12.93 11.45
N SER A 629 -16.75 -12.50 12.61
CA SER A 629 -17.99 -11.75 12.81
C SER A 629 -17.78 -10.23 12.71
N LEU A 630 -18.87 -9.43 12.64
CA LEU A 630 -18.76 -7.97 12.77
C LEU A 630 -18.12 -7.56 14.09
N ARG A 631 -18.45 -8.28 15.17
CA ARG A 631 -17.87 -8.06 16.50
C ARG A 631 -16.36 -8.31 16.51
N ASP A 632 -15.87 -9.35 15.82
CA ASP A 632 -14.42 -9.62 15.71
C ASP A 632 -13.70 -8.49 14.96
N ILE A 633 -14.26 -8.02 13.84
CA ILE A 633 -13.66 -6.96 13.02
C ILE A 633 -13.67 -5.63 13.79
N TYR A 634 -14.76 -5.33 14.50
CA TYR A 634 -14.83 -4.16 15.37
C TYR A 634 -13.83 -4.27 16.54
N ALA A 635 -13.66 -5.47 17.12
CA ALA A 635 -12.68 -5.72 18.17
C ALA A 635 -11.24 -5.47 17.70
N MET A 636 -10.89 -5.84 16.47
CA MET A 636 -9.57 -5.55 15.89
C MET A 636 -9.29 -4.04 15.84
N VAL A 637 -10.27 -3.25 15.38
CA VAL A 637 -10.14 -1.78 15.31
C VAL A 637 -10.11 -1.15 16.71
N ALA A 638 -11.03 -1.56 17.58
CA ALA A 638 -11.13 -1.05 18.95
C ALA A 638 -9.87 -1.39 19.76
N ALA A 639 -9.27 -2.58 19.61
CA ALA A 639 -8.06 -2.97 20.31
C ALA A 639 -6.88 -2.05 19.99
N MET A 640 -6.66 -1.78 18.69
CA MET A 640 -5.60 -0.88 18.24
C MET A 640 -5.82 0.55 18.73
N HIS A 641 -7.05 1.07 18.59
CA HIS A 641 -7.35 2.44 19.00
C HIS A 641 -7.29 2.63 20.53
N ALA A 642 -7.76 1.65 21.32
CA ALA A 642 -7.68 1.70 22.78
C ALA A 642 -6.24 1.73 23.32
N GLU A 643 -5.31 1.09 22.59
CA GLU A 643 -3.88 1.08 22.91
C GLU A 643 -3.10 2.24 22.25
N ASN A 644 -3.83 3.22 21.68
CA ASN A 644 -3.27 4.38 20.99
C ASN A 644 -2.36 4.03 19.80
N GLN A 645 -2.63 2.89 19.14
CA GLN A 645 -1.90 2.41 17.97
C GLN A 645 -2.68 2.84 16.71
N LEU A 646 -2.45 4.07 16.26
CA LEU A 646 -3.32 4.78 15.30
C LEU A 646 -3.03 4.46 13.82
N TYR A 647 -2.48 3.27 13.53
CA TYR A 647 -1.95 2.93 12.22
C TYR A 647 -2.53 1.65 11.60
N LEU A 648 -3.69 1.17 12.09
CA LEU A 648 -4.37 0.03 11.47
C LEU A 648 -4.97 0.43 10.13
N SER A 649 -4.35 0.01 9.03
CA SER A 649 -4.79 0.30 7.67
C SER A 649 -5.87 -0.68 7.17
N ARG A 650 -6.63 -0.27 6.14
CA ARG A 650 -7.63 -1.14 5.48
C ARG A 650 -6.99 -2.37 4.85
N SER A 651 -5.78 -2.24 4.28
CA SER A 651 -5.07 -3.36 3.66
C SER A 651 -4.70 -4.42 4.70
N VAL A 652 -4.15 -4.01 5.85
CA VAL A 652 -3.79 -4.92 6.94
C VAL A 652 -5.04 -5.62 7.47
N LEU A 653 -6.13 -4.89 7.70
CA LEU A 653 -7.38 -5.50 8.19
C LEU A 653 -7.99 -6.47 7.17
N ALA A 654 -8.00 -6.11 5.88
CA ALA A 654 -8.52 -6.95 4.80
C ALA A 654 -7.72 -8.26 4.69
N PHE A 655 -6.38 -8.14 4.74
CA PHE A 655 -5.49 -9.28 4.74
C PHE A 655 -5.69 -10.17 5.98
N ALA A 656 -5.82 -9.57 7.17
CA ALA A 656 -6.05 -10.30 8.41
C ALA A 656 -7.36 -11.12 8.39
N VAL A 657 -8.41 -10.62 7.72
CA VAL A 657 -9.68 -11.36 7.58
C VAL A 657 -9.74 -12.24 6.33
N GLY A 658 -8.70 -12.25 5.49
CA GLY A 658 -8.60 -13.04 4.27
C GLY A 658 -9.57 -12.59 3.16
N ARG A 659 -9.75 -11.27 3.01
CA ARG A 659 -10.66 -10.65 2.03
C ARG A 659 -9.94 -9.53 1.29
N ASN A 660 -10.48 -9.12 0.15
CA ASN A 660 -10.02 -7.88 -0.51
C ASN A 660 -10.66 -6.66 0.18
N ILE A 661 -10.14 -5.47 -0.14
CA ILE A 661 -10.57 -4.22 0.49
C ILE A 661 -12.04 -3.93 0.20
N ASP A 662 -12.52 -4.20 -1.02
CA ASP A 662 -13.91 -3.92 -1.41
C ASP A 662 -14.92 -4.81 -0.68
N GLU A 663 -14.62 -6.10 -0.50
CA GLU A 663 -15.43 -7.03 0.28
C GLU A 663 -15.44 -6.66 1.76
N LEU A 664 -14.29 -6.28 2.33
CA LEU A 664 -14.19 -5.77 3.70
C LEU A 664 -15.07 -4.51 3.86
N GLU A 665 -14.97 -3.60 2.92
CA GLU A 665 -15.71 -2.35 2.90
C GLU A 665 -17.22 -2.59 2.88
N GLN A 666 -17.70 -3.39 1.93
CA GLN A 666 -19.14 -3.62 1.74
C GLN A 666 -19.79 -4.43 2.86
N ARG A 667 -19.10 -5.48 3.32
CA ARG A 667 -19.71 -6.47 4.22
C ARG A 667 -19.45 -6.20 5.69
N ALA A 668 -18.42 -5.41 6.03
CA ALA A 668 -18.06 -5.12 7.41
C ALA A 668 -17.97 -3.62 7.72
N LEU A 669 -17.14 -2.85 7.01
CA LEU A 669 -16.88 -1.45 7.39
C LEU A 669 -18.12 -0.55 7.21
N LEU A 670 -18.89 -0.72 6.13
CA LEU A 670 -20.13 0.04 5.92
C LEU A 670 -21.17 -0.23 7.03
N PRO A 671 -21.49 -1.49 7.39
CA PRO A 671 -22.30 -1.79 8.57
C PRO A 671 -21.73 -1.18 9.86
N LEU A 672 -20.43 -1.33 10.13
CA LEU A 672 -19.80 -0.79 11.35
C LEU A 672 -19.81 0.75 11.43
N ARG A 673 -19.70 1.45 10.30
CA ARG A 673 -19.86 2.93 10.27
C ARG A 673 -21.29 3.36 10.61
N ARG A 674 -22.30 2.56 10.22
CA ARG A 674 -23.71 2.83 10.52
C ARG A 674 -24.10 2.45 11.93
N GLU A 675 -23.61 1.31 12.41
CA GLU A 675 -24.12 0.64 13.62
C GLU A 675 -23.17 0.72 14.81
N ALA A 676 -21.86 0.92 14.57
CA ALA A 676 -20.80 0.74 15.57
C ALA A 676 -19.91 1.95 15.79
N MET A 677 -20.29 3.14 15.30
CA MET A 677 -19.51 4.37 15.48
C MET A 677 -18.04 4.26 14.99
N LEU A 678 -17.83 3.56 13.86
CA LEU A 678 -16.53 3.53 13.16
C LEU A 678 -16.32 4.84 12.37
N ASP A 679 -15.07 5.32 12.30
CA ASP A 679 -14.71 6.51 11.53
C ASP A 679 -14.67 6.24 10.01
N SER A 680 -14.76 7.30 9.19
CA SER A 680 -14.84 7.25 7.72
C SER A 680 -13.51 7.46 6.98
N GLY A 681 -12.39 7.61 7.69
CA GLY A 681 -11.07 7.83 7.08
C GLY A 681 -10.58 6.67 6.18
N ASP A 682 -9.85 7.00 5.11
CA ASP A 682 -9.25 6.01 4.19
C ASP A 682 -8.03 5.32 4.78
N THR A 683 -7.16 6.11 5.41
CA THR A 683 -5.78 5.69 5.68
C THR A 683 -5.75 4.70 6.82
N TYR A 684 -6.37 5.07 7.95
CA TYR A 684 -6.39 4.27 9.16
C TYR A 684 -7.80 4.14 9.71
N LEU A 685 -8.11 2.92 10.16
CA LEU A 685 -9.39 2.55 10.72
C LEU A 685 -9.36 2.79 12.23
N LEU A 686 -10.20 3.71 12.69
CA LEU A 686 -10.39 4.03 14.10
C LEU A 686 -11.86 3.97 14.48
N THR A 687 -12.16 3.72 15.75
CA THR A 687 -13.46 4.10 16.31
C THR A 687 -13.55 5.63 16.36
N ARG A 688 -14.75 6.20 16.44
CA ARG A 688 -14.95 7.66 16.48
C ARG A 688 -14.22 8.39 17.62
N HIS A 689 -13.96 7.68 18.72
CA HIS A 689 -13.20 8.21 19.86
C HIS A 689 -12.53 7.06 20.62
N ARG A 690 -11.34 7.32 21.19
CA ARG A 690 -10.57 6.32 21.92
C ARG A 690 -11.32 5.72 23.12
N ARG A 691 -12.06 6.54 23.87
CA ARG A 691 -12.91 6.04 24.98
C ARG A 691 -13.99 5.05 24.55
N ILE A 692 -14.54 5.18 23.34
CA ILE A 692 -15.48 4.19 22.79
C ILE A 692 -14.74 2.86 22.59
N ALA A 693 -13.52 2.92 22.04
CA ALA A 693 -12.68 1.73 21.87
C ALA A 693 -12.30 1.08 23.21
N GLU A 694 -11.91 1.86 24.21
CA GLU A 694 -11.59 1.38 25.57
C GLU A 694 -12.80 0.73 26.24
N ALA A 695 -13.98 1.38 26.18
CA ALA A 695 -15.22 0.84 26.71
C ALA A 695 -15.65 -0.43 25.97
N ALA A 696 -15.48 -0.48 24.64
CA ALA A 696 -15.80 -1.65 23.84
C ALA A 696 -14.90 -2.83 24.19
N CYS A 697 -13.59 -2.61 24.32
CA CYS A 697 -12.64 -3.64 24.75
C CYS A 697 -12.94 -4.14 26.16
N ALA A 698 -13.30 -3.25 27.09
CA ALA A 698 -13.67 -3.64 28.46
C ALA A 698 -14.92 -4.53 28.48
N VAL A 699 -15.98 -4.11 27.79
CA VAL A 699 -17.22 -4.89 27.67
C VAL A 699 -16.97 -6.25 27.03
N MET A 700 -16.24 -6.30 25.92
CA MET A 700 -15.97 -7.56 25.24
C MET A 700 -15.14 -8.53 26.10
N ARG A 701 -14.17 -8.03 26.88
CA ARG A 701 -13.42 -8.85 27.85
C ARG A 701 -14.31 -9.42 28.96
N GLU A 702 -15.26 -8.62 29.46
CA GLU A 702 -16.25 -9.09 30.46
C GLU A 702 -17.17 -10.16 29.88
N ASP A 703 -17.50 -10.06 28.59
CA ASP A 703 -18.27 -11.07 27.86
C ASP A 703 -17.44 -12.30 27.44
N GLY A 704 -16.18 -12.38 27.89
CA GLY A 704 -15.27 -13.52 27.69
C GLY A 704 -14.45 -13.49 26.39
N ASP A 705 -14.47 -12.40 25.62
CA ASP A 705 -13.70 -12.31 24.37
C ASP A 705 -12.20 -12.05 24.67
N ASN A 706 -11.33 -12.83 24.04
CA ASN A 706 -9.88 -12.62 24.10
C ASN A 706 -9.45 -11.54 23.09
N ILE A 707 -9.49 -10.28 23.49
CA ILE A 707 -9.10 -9.13 22.66
C ILE A 707 -7.60 -9.15 22.31
N ASP A 708 -6.76 -9.63 23.23
CA ASP A 708 -5.31 -9.58 23.10
C ASP A 708 -4.81 -10.47 21.95
N ARG A 709 -5.60 -11.45 21.51
CA ARG A 709 -5.28 -12.31 20.35
C ARG A 709 -5.13 -11.55 19.04
N TRP A 710 -5.73 -10.35 18.94
CA TRP A 710 -5.75 -9.61 17.68
C TRP A 710 -4.44 -8.90 17.37
N PHE A 711 -3.67 -8.46 18.37
CA PHE A 711 -2.38 -7.81 18.11
C PHE A 711 -1.39 -8.70 17.35
N PRO A 712 -1.09 -9.95 17.77
CA PRO A 712 -0.20 -10.82 17.00
C PRO A 712 -0.78 -11.20 15.64
N ALA A 713 -2.11 -11.39 15.54
CA ALA A 713 -2.77 -11.71 14.28
C ALA A 713 -2.60 -10.57 13.26
N LEU A 714 -2.84 -9.32 13.68
CA LEU A 714 -2.70 -8.13 12.86
C LEU A 714 -1.23 -7.85 12.51
N ALA A 715 -0.30 -7.99 13.45
CA ALA A 715 1.13 -7.78 13.20
C ALA A 715 1.68 -8.78 12.16
N GLY A 716 1.34 -10.07 12.32
CA GLY A 716 1.72 -11.09 11.35
C GLY A 716 1.04 -10.90 9.99
N ALA A 717 -0.22 -10.45 9.97
CA ALA A 717 -0.94 -10.09 8.75
C ALA A 717 -0.28 -8.91 8.03
N ALA A 718 0.09 -7.85 8.74
CA ALA A 718 0.74 -6.67 8.18
C ALA A 718 2.06 -7.01 7.49
N LEU A 719 2.91 -7.82 8.13
CA LEU A 719 4.18 -8.24 7.53
C LEU A 719 3.97 -9.14 6.31
N ARG A 720 3.02 -10.08 6.37
CA ARG A 720 2.70 -10.94 5.22
C ARG A 720 2.12 -10.15 4.05
N ASP A 721 1.21 -9.22 4.32
CA ASP A 721 0.66 -8.31 3.31
C ASP A 721 1.77 -7.49 2.64
N PHE A 722 2.64 -6.86 3.45
CA PHE A 722 3.78 -6.09 2.96
C PHE A 722 4.68 -6.91 2.04
N LYS A 723 4.97 -8.16 2.40
CA LYS A 723 5.80 -9.06 1.59
C LYS A 723 5.09 -9.58 0.35
N MET A 724 3.79 -9.86 0.43
CA MET A 724 3.03 -10.46 -0.67
C MET A 724 2.63 -9.45 -1.72
N ASN A 725 2.20 -8.27 -1.30
CA ASN A 725 1.55 -7.27 -2.15
C ASN A 725 2.41 -6.03 -2.38
N TYR A 726 3.63 -5.97 -1.80
CA TYR A 726 4.46 -4.76 -1.74
C TYR A 726 3.63 -3.53 -1.32
N THR A 727 2.63 -3.75 -0.45
CA THR A 727 1.72 -2.70 0.00
C THR A 727 2.53 -1.62 0.69
N ARG A 728 2.32 -0.37 0.29
CA ARG A 728 2.96 0.80 0.89
C ARG A 728 2.30 1.15 2.22
N ASP A 729 2.14 0.20 3.15
CA ASP A 729 1.73 0.57 4.51
C ASP A 729 2.83 1.47 5.07
N PRO A 730 2.57 2.79 5.24
CA PRO A 730 3.60 3.74 5.65
C PRO A 730 4.05 3.49 7.10
N ALA A 731 3.28 2.69 7.87
CA ALA A 731 3.53 2.36 9.26
C ALA A 731 4.04 0.93 9.46
N ILE A 732 4.55 0.26 8.41
CA ILE A 732 5.09 -1.11 8.53
C ILE A 732 6.19 -1.22 9.61
N GLN A 733 6.97 -0.16 9.83
CA GLN A 733 7.98 -0.11 10.89
C GLN A 733 7.34 -0.17 12.29
N GLU A 734 6.18 0.45 12.47
CA GLU A 734 5.45 0.43 13.75
C GLU A 734 4.94 -0.96 14.09
N TRP A 735 4.40 -1.67 13.09
CA TRP A 735 4.03 -3.08 13.22
C TRP A 735 5.23 -3.97 13.57
N CYS A 736 6.36 -3.72 12.90
CA CYS A 736 7.53 -4.58 12.93
C CYS A 736 8.37 -4.48 14.21
N THR A 737 8.30 -3.35 14.91
CA THR A 737 9.20 -3.06 16.04
C THR A 737 8.44 -2.43 17.20
N SER A 738 7.78 -1.31 16.96
CA SER A 738 7.19 -0.47 18.01
C SER A 738 6.05 -1.14 18.77
N LEU A 739 5.22 -1.96 18.10
CA LEU A 739 4.07 -2.59 18.75
C LEU A 739 4.48 -3.56 19.87
N SER A 740 5.47 -4.42 19.64
CA SER A 740 5.97 -5.30 20.71
C SER A 740 6.64 -4.51 21.82
N ASP A 741 7.39 -3.45 21.49
CA ASP A 741 8.06 -2.59 22.47
C ASP A 741 7.08 -1.84 23.36
N HIS A 742 5.96 -1.37 22.80
CA HIS A 742 4.85 -0.77 23.56
C HIS A 742 4.39 -1.69 24.69
N PHE A 743 4.14 -2.98 24.39
CA PHE A 743 3.71 -3.94 25.40
C PHE A 743 4.82 -4.38 26.36
N VAL A 744 6.09 -4.37 25.95
CA VAL A 744 7.21 -4.56 26.90
C VAL A 744 7.25 -3.40 27.90
N ALA A 745 7.09 -2.16 27.44
CA ALA A 745 7.14 -0.96 28.26
C ALA A 745 5.96 -0.84 29.25
N LYS A 746 4.79 -1.42 28.93
CA LYS A 746 3.63 -1.46 29.83
C LYS A 746 3.81 -2.34 31.07
N GLY A 747 4.84 -3.19 31.10
CA GLY A 747 5.18 -4.01 32.27
C GLY A 747 4.83 -5.48 32.16
N ASP A 748 5.16 -6.22 33.22
CA ASP A 748 5.14 -7.68 33.33
C ASP A 748 3.82 -8.36 32.91
N ARG A 749 2.69 -7.76 33.27
CA ARG A 749 1.35 -8.23 32.88
C ARG A 749 1.18 -8.39 31.36
N TRP A 750 1.91 -7.60 30.56
CA TRP A 750 1.79 -7.55 29.10
C TRP A 750 2.90 -8.30 28.36
N TRP A 751 3.86 -8.87 29.07
CA TRP A 751 5.00 -9.57 28.47
C TRP A 751 4.63 -10.81 27.67
N SER A 752 3.56 -11.52 28.04
CA SER A 752 3.04 -12.65 27.24
C SER A 752 2.56 -12.18 25.86
N LEU A 753 1.85 -11.05 25.81
CA LEU A 753 1.35 -10.45 24.58
C LEU A 753 2.51 -9.91 23.72
N ALA A 754 3.46 -9.20 24.32
CA ALA A 754 4.65 -8.72 23.62
C ALA A 754 5.42 -9.86 22.93
N ARG A 755 5.61 -10.98 23.64
CA ARG A 755 6.23 -12.19 23.08
C ARG A 755 5.41 -12.79 21.96
N ALA A 756 4.09 -12.87 22.09
CA ALA A 756 3.21 -13.39 21.05
C ALA A 756 3.28 -12.55 19.75
N ILE A 757 3.33 -11.21 19.87
CA ILE A 757 3.48 -10.30 18.72
C ILE A 757 4.82 -10.53 18.02
N ALA A 758 5.91 -10.52 18.78
CA ALA A 758 7.25 -10.71 18.23
C ALA A 758 7.41 -12.10 17.59
N LYS A 759 6.82 -13.14 18.19
CA LYS A 759 6.77 -14.49 17.63
C LYS A 759 6.00 -14.52 16.30
N ALA A 760 4.81 -13.92 16.24
CA ALA A 760 4.00 -13.89 15.02
C ALA A 760 4.71 -13.17 13.86
N LEU A 761 5.49 -12.12 14.15
CA LEU A 761 6.33 -11.44 13.16
C LEU A 761 7.51 -12.32 12.69
N HIS A 762 8.15 -13.05 13.61
CA HIS A 762 9.20 -14.01 13.25
C HIS A 762 8.64 -15.17 12.40
N GLU A 763 7.48 -15.72 12.73
CA GLU A 763 6.84 -16.78 11.94
C GLU A 763 6.35 -16.31 10.58
N ALA A 764 5.98 -15.03 10.45
CA ALA A 764 5.62 -14.41 9.18
C ALA A 764 6.82 -14.25 8.22
N ASP A 765 8.03 -14.11 8.76
CA ASP A 765 9.27 -14.11 7.97
C ASP A 765 10.43 -14.81 8.70
N PRO A 766 10.44 -16.15 8.72
CA PRO A 766 11.45 -16.90 9.46
C PRO A 766 12.84 -16.80 8.85
N ASN A 767 12.95 -16.27 7.62
CA ASN A 767 14.20 -16.14 6.90
C ASN A 767 14.89 -14.77 7.09
N ASP A 768 14.26 -13.81 7.74
CA ASP A 768 14.83 -12.49 8.02
C ASP A 768 15.64 -12.51 9.33
N ALA A 769 16.94 -12.24 9.23
CA ALA A 769 17.85 -12.16 10.38
C ALA A 769 17.39 -11.12 11.40
N HIS A 770 16.89 -9.97 10.94
CA HIS A 770 16.42 -8.91 11.82
C HIS A 770 15.22 -9.36 12.67
N ARG A 771 14.33 -10.18 12.12
CA ARG A 771 13.17 -10.72 12.85
C ARG A 771 13.58 -11.70 13.94
N VAL A 772 14.58 -12.54 13.66
CA VAL A 772 15.17 -13.43 14.66
C VAL A 772 15.76 -12.60 15.80
N THR A 773 16.56 -11.57 15.48
CA THR A 773 17.17 -10.68 16.48
C THR A 773 16.13 -9.97 17.34
N THR A 774 15.10 -9.37 16.73
CA THR A 774 14.04 -8.66 17.47
C THR A 774 13.22 -9.60 18.36
N TYR A 775 12.87 -10.80 17.86
CA TYR A 775 12.14 -11.78 18.67
C TYR A 775 12.95 -12.27 19.88
N SER A 776 14.23 -12.59 19.67
CA SER A 776 15.13 -12.97 20.77
C SER A 776 15.33 -11.84 21.78
N SER A 777 15.42 -10.59 21.32
CA SER A 777 15.49 -9.41 22.19
C SER A 777 14.25 -9.26 23.08
N VAL A 778 13.05 -9.43 22.51
CA VAL A 778 11.79 -9.40 23.26
C VAL A 778 11.74 -10.55 24.28
N LEU A 779 12.09 -11.76 23.89
CA LEU A 779 12.17 -12.91 24.82
C LEU A 779 13.11 -12.62 26.00
N ARG A 780 14.33 -12.13 25.72
CA ARG A 780 15.30 -11.78 26.76
C ARG A 780 14.79 -10.69 27.70
N ARG A 781 14.28 -9.58 27.15
CA ARG A 781 13.78 -8.43 27.93
C ARG A 781 12.53 -8.77 28.76
N THR A 782 11.84 -9.86 28.43
CA THR A 782 10.67 -10.36 29.16
C THR A 782 10.98 -11.59 30.02
N GLY A 783 12.26 -11.82 30.35
CA GLY A 783 12.70 -12.84 31.29
C GLY A 783 12.84 -14.27 30.72
N GLN A 784 12.76 -14.44 29.40
CA GLN A 784 12.88 -15.73 28.71
C GLN A 784 14.25 -15.89 28.02
N ALA A 785 15.35 -15.57 28.70
CA ALA A 785 16.69 -15.62 28.12
C ALA A 785 17.08 -17.02 27.59
N LYS A 786 16.66 -18.10 28.26
CA LYS A 786 16.91 -19.48 27.80
C LYS A 786 16.16 -19.82 26.51
N GLU A 787 14.91 -19.37 26.36
CA GLU A 787 14.13 -19.54 25.12
C GLU A 787 14.76 -18.72 23.99
N ALA A 788 15.17 -17.48 24.28
CA ALA A 788 15.87 -16.63 23.32
C ALA A 788 17.17 -17.30 22.82
N MET A 789 17.94 -17.94 23.71
CA MET A 789 19.14 -18.72 23.34
C MET A 789 18.80 -19.85 22.37
N ALA A 790 17.72 -20.59 22.60
CA ALA A 790 17.31 -21.68 21.73
C ALA A 790 16.93 -21.17 20.32
N VAL A 791 16.20 -20.06 20.23
CA VAL A 791 15.84 -19.41 18.95
C VAL A 791 17.08 -18.98 18.18
N LEU A 792 18.06 -18.38 18.87
CA LEU A 792 19.30 -17.91 18.24
C LEU A 792 20.16 -19.08 17.75
N LYS A 793 20.32 -20.14 18.55
CA LYS A 793 21.04 -21.38 18.16
C LYS A 793 20.44 -22.00 16.90
N LEU A 794 19.11 -22.14 16.85
CA LEU A 794 18.41 -22.70 15.69
C LEU A 794 18.67 -21.89 14.40
N ASN A 795 18.89 -20.58 14.54
CA ASN A 795 19.11 -19.66 13.43
C ASN A 795 20.59 -19.26 13.25
N GLY A 796 21.53 -19.95 13.91
CA GLY A 796 22.92 -19.50 14.03
C GLY A 796 23.65 -19.28 12.69
N LYS A 797 23.44 -20.16 11.71
CA LYS A 797 24.01 -20.01 10.35
C LYS A 797 23.59 -18.72 9.66
N ARG A 798 22.39 -18.21 9.95
CA ARG A 798 21.87 -16.98 9.37
C ARG A 798 22.48 -15.75 10.05
N LEU A 799 22.74 -15.84 11.34
CA LEU A 799 23.26 -14.74 12.16
C LEU A 799 24.80 -14.62 12.12
N GLN A 800 25.52 -15.63 11.63
CA GLN A 800 26.99 -15.71 11.72
C GLN A 800 27.75 -14.49 11.13
N ASN A 801 27.13 -13.75 10.21
CA ASN A 801 27.68 -12.54 9.61
C ASN A 801 26.88 -11.26 9.93
N ASP A 802 25.82 -11.37 10.73
CA ASP A 802 24.97 -10.24 11.13
C ASP A 802 25.42 -9.69 12.48
N ARG A 803 26.11 -8.53 12.49
CA ARG A 803 26.72 -7.98 13.72
C ARG A 803 25.69 -7.66 14.79
N ALA A 804 24.50 -7.19 14.39
CA ALA A 804 23.41 -6.90 15.33
C ALA A 804 22.88 -8.19 15.98
N GLY A 805 22.67 -9.24 15.19
CA GLY A 805 22.28 -10.57 15.66
C GLY A 805 23.34 -11.22 16.54
N LEU A 806 24.62 -11.12 16.20
CA LEU A 806 25.72 -11.60 17.05
C LEU A 806 25.77 -10.86 18.39
N TYR A 807 25.58 -9.55 18.38
CA TYR A 807 25.54 -8.75 19.61
C TYR A 807 24.33 -9.07 20.50
N GLU A 808 23.14 -9.23 19.90
CA GLU A 808 21.95 -9.65 20.64
C GLU A 808 22.13 -11.06 21.19
N TRP A 809 22.78 -11.95 20.44
CA TRP A 809 23.10 -13.30 20.92
C TRP A 809 24.08 -13.28 22.08
N ALA A 810 25.11 -12.44 22.01
CA ALA A 810 26.03 -12.22 23.14
C ALA A 810 25.31 -11.72 24.39
N THR A 811 24.44 -10.73 24.24
CA THR A 811 23.63 -10.16 25.34
C THR A 811 22.68 -11.21 25.92
N THR A 812 22.14 -12.09 25.08
CA THR A 812 21.28 -13.20 25.48
C THR A 812 22.02 -14.30 26.22
N ALA A 813 23.23 -14.65 25.76
CA ALA A 813 24.08 -15.62 26.44
C ALA A 813 24.40 -15.14 27.87
N GLY A 814 24.82 -13.88 28.02
CA GLY A 814 25.08 -13.29 29.34
C GLY A 814 23.83 -13.24 30.23
N ALA A 815 22.65 -12.92 29.68
CA ALA A 815 21.39 -12.97 30.44
C ALA A 815 20.96 -14.39 30.83
N ALA A 816 21.42 -15.41 30.09
CA ALA A 816 21.24 -16.82 30.42
C ALA A 816 22.32 -17.37 31.37
N GLY A 817 23.34 -16.57 31.70
CA GLY A 817 24.44 -16.92 32.62
C GLY A 817 25.75 -17.33 31.94
N ASP A 818 25.81 -17.42 30.61
CA ASP A 818 27.03 -17.79 29.88
C ASP A 818 27.77 -16.55 29.37
N HIS A 819 28.61 -16.00 30.24
CA HIS A 819 29.40 -14.82 29.94
C HIS A 819 30.59 -15.11 29.01
N GLY A 820 31.11 -16.35 29.00
CA GLY A 820 32.17 -16.78 28.09
C GLY A 820 31.71 -16.75 26.63
N LEU A 821 30.55 -17.35 26.36
CA LEU A 821 29.91 -17.27 25.04
C LEU A 821 29.53 -15.84 24.66
N GLY A 822 29.08 -15.05 25.64
CA GLY A 822 28.84 -13.62 25.47
C GLY A 822 30.07 -12.88 24.95
N VAL A 823 31.24 -13.14 25.55
CA VAL A 823 32.51 -12.55 25.12
C VAL A 823 32.89 -13.00 23.70
N TRP A 824 32.78 -14.29 23.37
CA TRP A 824 33.16 -14.81 22.05
C TRP A 824 32.32 -14.20 20.93
N LEU A 825 30.99 -14.21 21.07
CA LEU A 825 30.04 -13.65 20.11
C LEU A 825 30.22 -12.14 19.95
N CYS A 826 30.39 -11.41 21.06
CA CYS A 826 30.58 -9.97 21.02
C CYS A 826 31.96 -9.61 20.44
N GLY A 827 32.99 -10.39 20.75
CA GLY A 827 34.32 -10.30 20.14
C GLY A 827 34.28 -10.48 18.63
N ARG A 828 33.50 -11.46 18.13
CA ARG A 828 33.25 -11.63 16.69
C ARG A 828 32.51 -10.44 16.08
N SER A 829 31.54 -9.87 16.80
CA SER A 829 30.77 -8.69 16.34
C SER A 829 31.63 -7.44 16.13
N LEU A 830 32.83 -7.37 16.72
CA LEU A 830 33.82 -6.30 16.55
C LEU A 830 34.96 -6.66 15.59
N ALA A 831 35.11 -7.94 15.25
CA ALA A 831 36.22 -8.42 14.43
C ALA A 831 36.15 -7.91 12.98
N ASP A 832 37.29 -7.91 12.30
CA ASP A 832 37.43 -7.53 10.90
C ASP A 832 36.60 -8.45 9.97
N GLY A 833 36.16 -7.87 8.85
CA GLY A 833 35.28 -8.53 7.88
C GLY A 833 34.40 -7.52 7.15
N THR A 834 33.12 -7.45 7.49
CA THR A 834 32.15 -6.48 6.94
C THR A 834 32.33 -5.09 7.56
N ILE A 835 31.68 -4.07 6.97
CA ILE A 835 31.72 -2.68 7.44
C ILE A 835 31.29 -2.60 8.91
N LEU A 836 32.13 -1.98 9.75
CA LEU A 836 31.89 -1.76 11.17
C LEU A 836 31.43 -0.31 11.39
N SER A 837 30.30 -0.12 12.07
CA SER A 837 29.73 1.20 12.35
C SER A 837 30.05 1.70 13.76
N SER A 838 30.06 3.03 13.96
CA SER A 838 30.24 3.64 15.30
C SER A 838 29.21 3.11 16.30
N LEU A 839 27.94 2.98 15.90
CA LEU A 839 26.88 2.46 16.74
C LEU A 839 27.18 1.03 17.20
N GLN A 840 27.61 0.15 16.29
CA GLN A 840 27.96 -1.23 16.64
C GLN A 840 29.16 -1.29 17.58
N CYS A 841 30.20 -0.47 17.35
CA CYS A 841 31.35 -0.37 18.25
C CYS A 841 30.91 -0.03 19.68
N LYS A 842 30.08 1.02 19.83
CA LYS A 842 29.61 1.48 21.14
C LYS A 842 28.81 0.40 21.86
N LEU A 843 27.87 -0.24 21.17
CA LEU A 843 27.06 -1.33 21.73
C LEU A 843 27.93 -2.52 22.16
N SER A 844 28.76 -3.05 21.26
CA SER A 844 29.57 -4.23 21.53
C SER A 844 30.64 -4.00 22.60
N LEU A 845 31.28 -2.82 22.63
CA LEU A 845 32.25 -2.48 23.70
C LEU A 845 31.57 -2.33 25.07
N ALA A 846 30.38 -1.74 25.11
CA ALA A 846 29.62 -1.62 26.36
C ALA A 846 29.23 -3.01 26.90
N GLY A 847 28.73 -3.88 26.02
CA GLY A 847 28.37 -5.26 26.34
C GLY A 847 29.57 -6.12 26.75
N LEU A 848 30.70 -6.04 26.03
CA LEU A 848 31.94 -6.73 26.38
C LEU A 848 32.46 -6.33 27.75
N GLY A 849 32.44 -5.04 28.08
CA GLY A 849 32.87 -4.57 29.40
C GLY A 849 32.03 -5.20 30.54
N ILE A 850 30.72 -5.37 30.34
CA ILE A 850 29.87 -6.07 31.31
C ILE A 850 30.25 -7.55 31.39
N ALA A 851 30.39 -8.25 30.25
CA ALA A 851 30.73 -9.66 30.25
C ALA A 851 32.09 -9.95 30.90
N PHE A 852 33.10 -9.12 30.65
CA PHE A 852 34.40 -9.22 31.31
C PHE A 852 34.33 -8.94 32.81
N ARG A 853 33.47 -8.01 33.25
CA ARG A 853 33.26 -7.78 34.69
C ARG A 853 32.70 -9.02 35.38
N GLU A 854 31.70 -9.66 34.78
CA GLU A 854 31.09 -10.87 35.34
C GLU A 854 32.08 -12.05 35.32
N LEU A 855 32.84 -12.24 34.24
CA LEU A 855 33.91 -13.25 34.17
C LEU A 855 35.01 -12.99 35.20
N PHE A 856 35.41 -11.73 35.42
CA PHE A 856 36.36 -11.39 36.47
C PHE A 856 35.81 -11.69 37.86
N ALA A 857 34.54 -11.36 38.12
CA ALA A 857 33.88 -11.65 39.39
C ALA A 857 33.87 -13.16 39.68
N ALA A 858 33.62 -13.99 38.65
CA ALA A 858 33.58 -15.45 38.77
C ALA A 858 34.97 -16.11 38.88
N SER A 859 35.92 -15.73 38.02
CA SER A 859 37.23 -16.40 37.89
C SER A 859 38.36 -15.76 38.71
N GLN A 860 38.21 -14.48 39.09
CA GLN A 860 39.28 -13.62 39.62
C GLN A 860 40.49 -13.43 38.67
N GLU A 861 40.34 -13.77 37.39
CA GLU A 861 41.41 -13.67 36.40
C GLU A 861 41.62 -12.22 35.94
N LYS A 862 42.79 -11.66 36.24
CA LYS A 862 43.08 -10.22 36.05
C LYS A 862 43.03 -9.78 34.58
N ALA A 863 43.21 -10.70 33.63
CA ALA A 863 43.04 -10.41 32.21
C ALA A 863 41.66 -9.82 31.89
N PHE A 864 40.59 -10.29 32.55
CA PHE A 864 39.24 -9.78 32.33
C PHE A 864 39.02 -8.38 32.92
N ALA A 865 39.57 -8.09 34.11
CA ALA A 865 39.54 -6.73 34.66
C ALA A 865 40.30 -5.74 33.77
N ALA A 866 41.44 -6.16 33.19
CA ALA A 866 42.17 -5.36 32.22
C ALA A 866 41.37 -5.12 30.94
N ALA A 867 40.67 -6.14 30.43
CA ALA A 867 39.84 -6.05 29.24
C ALA A 867 38.59 -5.19 29.43
N GLN A 868 37.96 -5.22 30.61
CA GLN A 868 36.88 -4.29 30.95
C GLN A 868 37.36 -2.83 30.85
N ALA A 869 38.52 -2.53 31.46
CA ALA A 869 39.12 -1.19 31.41
C ALA A 869 39.46 -0.76 29.96
N ALA A 870 40.00 -1.68 29.17
CA ALA A 870 40.30 -1.46 27.76
C ALA A 870 39.03 -1.14 26.94
N CYS A 871 37.92 -1.85 27.17
CA CYS A 871 36.63 -1.54 26.54
C CYS A 871 36.17 -0.10 26.85
N GLY A 872 36.32 0.33 28.12
CA GLY A 872 36.03 1.70 28.53
C GLY A 872 36.91 2.75 27.84
N GLN A 873 38.23 2.52 27.80
CA GLN A 873 39.19 3.44 27.16
C GLN A 873 38.95 3.60 25.67
N ILE A 874 38.65 2.50 24.96
CA ILE A 874 38.32 2.53 23.53
C ILE A 874 36.95 3.18 23.31
N GLY A 875 35.96 2.83 24.13
CA GLY A 875 34.60 3.40 24.04
C GLY A 875 34.58 4.93 24.19
N LEU A 876 35.39 5.48 25.10
CA LEU A 876 35.52 6.93 25.28
C LEU A 876 36.15 7.67 24.09
N ARG A 877 36.79 6.96 23.16
CA ARG A 877 37.36 7.50 21.93
C ARG A 877 36.40 7.41 20.73
N MET A 878 35.24 6.76 20.87
CA MET A 878 34.30 6.62 19.77
C MET A 878 33.65 7.96 19.39
N PRO A 879 33.43 8.22 18.10
CA PRO A 879 32.76 9.44 17.66
C PRO A 879 31.30 9.46 18.09
N GLU A 880 30.74 10.66 18.28
CA GLU A 880 29.32 10.88 18.59
C GLU A 880 28.85 10.13 19.86
N LEU A 881 29.59 10.31 20.95
CA LEU A 881 29.28 9.72 22.26
C LEU A 881 28.22 10.54 23.00
N ASN A 882 27.06 9.95 23.32
CA ASN A 882 26.04 10.60 24.14
C ASN A 882 26.42 10.53 25.65
N SER A 883 25.70 11.25 26.50
CA SER A 883 25.98 11.31 27.95
C SER A 883 25.84 9.97 28.67
N SER A 884 24.90 9.13 28.22
CA SER A 884 24.66 7.81 28.80
C SER A 884 25.79 6.84 28.45
N ASP A 885 26.16 6.76 27.17
CA ASP A 885 27.26 5.93 26.66
C ASP A 885 28.58 6.31 27.35
N ARG A 886 28.85 7.62 27.49
CA ARG A 886 30.02 8.14 28.20
C ARG A 886 30.09 7.61 29.63
N LYS A 887 28.99 7.72 30.37
CA LYS A 887 28.92 7.27 31.77
C LYS A 887 29.18 5.76 31.88
N TYR A 888 28.65 4.96 30.96
CA TYR A 888 28.91 3.51 30.93
C TYR A 888 30.41 3.21 30.76
N PHE A 889 31.09 3.88 29.83
CA PHE A 889 32.51 3.64 29.61
C PHE A 889 33.40 4.18 30.74
N GLU A 890 33.05 5.31 31.35
CA GLU A 890 33.72 5.83 32.54
C GLU A 890 33.64 4.86 33.72
N VAL A 891 32.49 4.19 33.90
CA VAL A 891 32.34 3.13 34.92
C VAL A 891 33.28 1.97 34.62
N HIS A 892 33.37 1.50 33.38
CA HIS A 892 34.29 0.41 33.01
C HIS A 892 35.76 0.75 33.29
N VAL A 893 36.18 1.99 33.03
CA VAL A 893 37.54 2.46 33.37
C VAL A 893 37.74 2.55 34.89
N ALA A 894 36.75 3.09 35.62
CA ALA A 894 36.82 3.23 37.07
C ALA A 894 36.89 1.87 37.77
N ASP A 895 36.13 0.87 37.31
CA ASP A 895 36.16 -0.51 37.79
C ASP A 895 37.55 -1.12 37.61
N GLY A 896 38.14 -1.00 36.42
CA GLY A 896 39.50 -1.44 36.17
C GLY A 896 40.53 -0.81 37.12
N ARG A 897 40.45 0.52 37.33
CA ARG A 897 41.34 1.23 38.27
C ARG A 897 41.19 0.72 39.71
N ARG A 898 39.96 0.45 40.16
CA ARG A 898 39.69 -0.14 41.48
C ARG A 898 40.33 -1.53 41.63
N ASN A 899 40.44 -2.27 40.53
CA ASN A 899 41.08 -3.58 40.46
C ASN A 899 42.59 -3.52 40.14
N GLY A 900 43.22 -2.34 40.23
CA GLY A 900 44.67 -2.17 40.05
C GLY A 900 45.14 -2.16 38.59
N VAL A 901 44.26 -1.90 37.63
CA VAL A 901 44.58 -1.86 36.20
C VAL A 901 45.10 -0.47 35.80
N ALA A 902 46.27 -0.42 35.17
CA ALA A 902 46.87 0.81 34.64
C ALA A 902 46.24 1.25 33.30
N GLU A 903 46.48 2.50 32.90
CA GLU A 903 46.04 3.02 31.60
C GLU A 903 46.87 2.44 30.45
N PHE A 904 46.24 2.19 29.30
CA PHE A 904 46.87 1.52 28.16
C PHE A 904 46.97 2.46 26.96
N SER A 905 47.98 2.24 26.10
CA SER A 905 47.90 2.77 24.73
C SER A 905 46.77 2.08 23.95
N LEU A 906 46.28 2.69 22.87
CA LEU A 906 45.20 2.12 22.05
C LEU A 906 45.55 0.72 21.53
N VAL A 907 46.79 0.53 21.07
CA VAL A 907 47.29 -0.76 20.57
C VAL A 907 47.30 -1.81 21.67
N GLN A 908 47.74 -1.44 22.88
CA GLN A 908 47.71 -2.33 24.04
C GLN A 908 46.27 -2.67 24.44
N ALA A 909 45.36 -1.69 24.46
CA ALA A 909 43.96 -1.92 24.80
C ALA A 909 43.28 -2.91 23.84
N ILE A 910 43.54 -2.79 22.54
CA ILE A 910 43.01 -3.73 21.53
C ILE A 910 43.61 -5.12 21.68
N ASP A 911 44.92 -5.24 21.92
CA ASP A 911 45.56 -6.55 22.14
C ASP A 911 45.06 -7.23 23.42
N ILE A 912 44.79 -6.45 24.47
CA ILE A 912 44.18 -6.93 25.71
C ILE A 912 42.77 -7.48 25.45
N ILE A 913 41.93 -6.75 24.70
CA ILE A 913 40.60 -7.24 24.31
C ILE A 913 40.73 -8.55 23.52
N ARG A 914 41.62 -8.60 22.51
CA ARG A 914 41.83 -9.81 21.71
C ARG A 914 42.18 -11.03 22.57
N LYS A 915 43.16 -10.88 23.48
CA LYS A 915 43.59 -11.96 24.39
C LYS A 915 42.47 -12.38 25.34
N ALA A 916 41.71 -11.42 25.87
CA ALA A 916 40.59 -11.71 26.76
C ALA A 916 39.40 -12.34 26.02
N VAL A 917 39.22 -12.06 24.73
CA VAL A 917 38.21 -12.75 23.91
C VAL A 917 38.57 -14.22 23.71
N ILE A 918 39.85 -14.53 23.48
CA ILE A 918 40.35 -15.91 23.40
C ILE A 918 40.11 -16.63 24.73
N LEU A 919 40.59 -16.05 25.83
CA LEU A 919 40.41 -16.61 27.17
C LEU A 919 38.93 -16.77 27.55
N GLY A 920 38.08 -15.81 27.20
CA GLY A 920 36.64 -15.91 27.46
C GLY A 920 35.94 -17.00 26.65
N ALA A 921 36.45 -17.37 25.48
CA ALA A 921 35.90 -18.48 24.70
C ALA A 921 36.19 -19.85 25.34
N ASP A 922 37.26 -19.97 26.12
CA ASP A 922 37.56 -21.18 26.91
C ASP A 922 36.60 -21.34 28.11
N GLU A 923 35.95 -20.24 28.54
CA GLU A 923 34.99 -20.19 29.64
C GLU A 923 33.53 -20.38 29.17
N VAL A 924 33.31 -20.83 27.94
CA VAL A 924 31.95 -21.13 27.42
C VAL A 924 31.37 -22.34 28.15
N GLU A 925 30.13 -22.21 28.62
CA GLU A 925 29.46 -23.31 29.32
C GLU A 925 29.32 -24.55 28.40
N PRO A 926 29.66 -25.77 28.87
CA PRO A 926 29.63 -26.98 28.04
C PRO A 926 28.26 -27.26 27.39
N ASP A 927 27.17 -26.94 28.12
CA ASP A 927 25.78 -27.07 27.65
C ASP A 927 25.46 -26.17 26.45
N ASN A 928 26.32 -25.20 26.15
CA ASN A 928 26.20 -24.34 24.98
C ASN A 928 26.95 -24.84 23.74
N GLU A 929 27.51 -26.05 23.76
CA GLU A 929 28.13 -26.69 22.60
C GLU A 929 29.21 -25.80 21.93
N PRO A 930 30.35 -25.52 22.57
CA PRO A 930 31.40 -24.65 22.01
C PRO A 930 31.81 -24.96 20.56
N MET A 931 31.83 -26.24 20.19
CA MET A 931 32.11 -26.75 18.83
C MET A 931 31.09 -26.29 17.77
N LEU A 932 29.86 -25.96 18.17
CA LEU A 932 28.88 -25.32 17.29
C LEU A 932 29.36 -23.92 16.92
N PHE A 933 29.82 -23.14 17.90
CA PHE A 933 30.25 -21.76 17.71
C PHE A 933 31.56 -21.67 16.94
N GLU A 934 32.51 -22.55 17.21
CA GLU A 934 33.74 -22.65 16.43
C GLU A 934 33.45 -22.83 14.92
N ARG A 935 32.49 -23.72 14.58
CA ARG A 935 32.07 -23.93 13.19
C ARG A 935 31.29 -22.75 12.60
N LEU A 936 30.55 -22.00 13.41
CA LEU A 936 29.70 -20.89 12.95
C LEU A 936 30.49 -19.59 12.76
N ILE A 937 31.34 -19.24 13.71
CA ILE A 937 32.01 -17.93 13.78
C ILE A 937 33.54 -18.01 13.74
N GLY A 938 34.11 -19.21 13.76
CA GLY A 938 35.55 -19.45 13.72
C GLY A 938 36.21 -19.36 15.10
N GLU A 939 37.47 -19.78 15.17
CA GLU A 939 38.29 -19.66 16.38
C GLU A 939 38.61 -18.19 16.70
N PRO A 940 38.54 -17.77 17.98
CA PRO A 940 38.86 -16.41 18.39
C PRO A 940 40.26 -15.91 17.98
N ASP A 941 41.23 -16.82 17.89
CA ASP A 941 42.60 -16.52 17.48
C ASP A 941 42.70 -15.91 16.08
N SER A 942 41.72 -16.20 15.22
CA SER A 942 41.64 -15.68 13.85
C SER A 942 41.12 -14.24 13.76
N TYR A 943 40.63 -13.65 14.86
CA TYR A 943 39.96 -12.35 14.83
C TYR A 943 40.95 -11.18 14.78
N GLY A 944 40.88 -10.40 13.69
CA GLY A 944 41.51 -9.08 13.59
C GLY A 944 40.62 -7.95 14.11
N TYR A 945 41.20 -6.84 14.56
CA TYR A 945 40.47 -5.65 15.06
C TYR A 945 40.96 -4.34 14.42
N ALA A 946 41.46 -4.39 13.18
CA ALA A 946 41.99 -3.22 12.48
C ALA A 946 40.90 -2.16 12.22
N ALA A 947 39.67 -2.57 11.92
CA ALA A 947 38.55 -1.64 11.74
C ALA A 947 38.19 -0.90 13.03
N LEU A 948 38.17 -1.61 14.17
CA LEU A 948 37.96 -1.02 15.49
C LEU A 948 39.07 -0.02 15.85
N ARG A 949 40.32 -0.35 15.52
CA ARG A 949 41.49 0.51 15.72
C ARG A 949 41.36 1.85 14.97
N ARG A 950 40.97 1.80 13.69
CA ARG A 950 40.69 3.00 12.88
C ARG A 950 39.54 3.84 13.44
N MET A 951 38.45 3.18 13.85
CA MET A 951 37.29 3.87 14.46
C MET A 951 37.64 4.60 15.76
N ALA A 952 38.58 4.07 16.54
CA ALA A 952 39.04 4.66 17.80
C ALA A 952 40.07 5.81 17.63
N GLY A 953 40.29 6.28 16.40
CA GLY A 953 41.08 7.48 16.10
C GLY A 953 42.54 7.23 15.73
N GLU A 954 42.91 6.01 15.32
CA GLU A 954 44.24 5.75 14.75
C GLU A 954 44.20 5.87 13.22
N THR A 955 44.83 6.93 12.71
CA THR A 955 45.06 7.17 11.27
C THR A 955 45.96 6.11 10.66
#